data_AF-A0A8E0VFN6-F1
#
_entry.id   AF-A0A8E0VFN6-F1
#
_cell.length_a   1.000
_cell.length_b   1.000
_cell.length_c   1.000
_cell.angle_alpha   90.00
_cell.angle_beta   90.00
_cell.angle_gamma   90.00
#
_symmetry.space_group_name_H-M   'P 1'
#
loop_
_entity.id
_entity.type
_entity.pdbx_description
1 polymer ?
#
loop_
_entity_poly.entity_id
_entity_poly.type
_entity_poly.pdbx_seq_one_letter_code
_entity_poly.pdbx_strand_id
1 'polypeptide(L)'
;MFSLILRKIGSFCPLRRLKSSKLFVIGVIVFALLYIALFSFRSYAGCGDLACFDTSSQFPYASRLPIIKHMTQSHQIHTVTKAMTVHKIHEHHQFSDGSRPSYVLLVSTGVASGEIVQLLDYLFLSYKIVTANRSYVPSLLALLQISSRESSNFHIRLIIFEDFALYLRLPTKLRSLIDQYCITNDVGIIVFLNEGRAFSTEPDSLSRVGNLPLFLHRLRNTPWGIFTAHNTTALHITRQGRLQPDPLDFSDCCRATLIPAPGSEHSFVSLMFTRTAEKVGRHYSPIYQTVEKSFGETGAVYQSLVLEDLGLHDGVRRIVFSTSPGGLWINKMLLFDAIIHLSNGRIHASPPVNIPLDRIYHDLSNSLFMTNFSNSDLVRWLLIDVDDVFLRGSGGTFTRQDAEAMHQTQSLWRLYVRNFRFNLGFCGQFFERAKWADRPGYEAVLKYRKEFWWFDHLWNHLQPHKVNLSTLVDLMQQNKRFAEEHDIPVSGGYAVAPHHSGVYPVVPELYKAWRQVWNLRCTSTVHYPQLLTPRPHLGFRYSDIQVLPRQTCGIYSRFIHVEDFPGGEARLRELLFGGSLFYTLLLNPVSIFMTHMTNYKGDRLALYLFDALFRFVRDWTNLQLVSAPPEHLSEVYTHRFSSLGAQDLPVYSDPCHDRHDLAIWPADWPCGSKALPGLIILGPQKSGSTAFVHFLRLNPSLLANRYQFGTTFEELQFFSSDQIYARGLHWYLTQLNDSDSSPDAFDMSFGKDRVRFEKSATYFESSKASARIYALVPQARLIVLLRDPVERAYSWYQHSLAHNDLAPRLISFENLIHFGQNITESHLIQNISSTDLRRLGVDPGNTTSLQMALFAIRHLYNRCIEPGYYAQHLLRWLSLFPASQILLIDSSQFQQAPETVLRVVQEFLHLPTRINFTAYLEYDPQKGFHCLREGIRFPKWSNSHLSPHRRCLGSGKGRQYPRLNRNSEVIRTLYRAANQQLIDLLRNQPSWRSWLSKVSGFDYPKWLLSRAASD
;
A
#
# COMPACT_ATOMS: atom_id res chain seq x y z
N MET A 1 -29.69 22.05 -56.13
CA MET A 1 -30.13 20.66 -55.88
C MET A 1 -31.63 20.46 -56.16
N PHE A 2 -32.52 21.38 -55.76
CA PHE A 2 -33.97 21.31 -56.02
C PHE A 2 -34.36 21.35 -57.53
N SER A 3 -33.61 22.07 -58.37
CA SER A 3 -33.81 22.12 -59.83
C SER A 3 -33.43 20.80 -60.56
N LEU A 4 -32.52 20.01 -59.98
CA LEU A 4 -32.12 18.71 -60.55
C LEU A 4 -33.12 17.58 -60.23
N ILE A 5 -33.89 17.73 -59.14
CA ILE A 5 -34.87 16.73 -58.69
C ILE A 5 -36.17 16.83 -59.49
N LEU A 6 -36.57 18.04 -59.88
CA LEU A 6 -37.78 18.27 -60.67
C LEU A 6 -37.68 17.82 -62.14
N ARG A 7 -36.47 17.66 -62.69
CA ARG A 7 -36.27 17.10 -64.05
C ARG A 7 -36.37 15.57 -64.13
N LYS A 8 -36.30 14.84 -63.00
CA LYS A 8 -36.34 13.37 -62.98
C LYS A 8 -37.72 12.76 -62.67
N ILE A 9 -38.72 13.58 -62.34
CA ILE A 9 -40.06 13.11 -61.97
C ILE A 9 -41.03 13.12 -63.19
N GLY A 10 -40.60 13.64 -64.34
CA GLY A 10 -41.42 13.81 -65.55
C GLY A 10 -41.57 12.57 -66.46
N SER A 11 -41.11 11.39 -66.07
CA SER A 11 -41.12 10.22 -66.96
C SER A 11 -41.50 8.95 -66.21
N PHE A 12 -42.77 8.81 -65.83
CA PHE A 12 -43.52 7.54 -65.84
C PHE A 12 -45.02 7.86 -65.64
N CYS A 13 -45.84 7.24 -66.48
CA CYS A 13 -47.27 7.49 -66.75
C CYS A 13 -48.22 6.99 -65.60
N PRO A 14 -49.56 7.03 -65.75
CA PRO A 14 -50.48 8.10 -65.36
C PRO A 14 -51.31 7.77 -64.09
N LEU A 15 -51.50 8.76 -63.21
CA LEU A 15 -52.40 8.65 -62.05
C LEU A 15 -53.86 8.89 -62.45
N ARG A 16 -54.57 7.85 -62.87
CA ARG A 16 -56.04 7.80 -62.75
C ARG A 16 -56.41 7.01 -61.49
N ARG A 17 -57.15 7.70 -60.61
CA ARG A 17 -57.86 7.22 -59.40
C ARG A 17 -57.00 6.91 -58.16
N LEU A 18 -56.79 7.92 -57.32
CA LEU A 18 -56.59 7.73 -55.87
C LEU A 18 -57.46 8.75 -55.11
N LYS A 19 -58.35 8.24 -54.24
CA LYS A 19 -59.33 9.01 -53.46
C LYS A 19 -58.66 9.88 -52.39
N SER A 20 -59.32 11.00 -52.08
CA SER A 20 -58.88 12.12 -51.22
C SER A 20 -58.35 11.76 -49.83
N SER A 21 -58.66 10.56 -49.30
CA SER A 21 -58.21 10.13 -47.98
C SER A 21 -56.71 9.79 -47.89
N LYS A 22 -56.04 9.48 -49.01
CA LYS A 22 -54.58 9.18 -49.01
C LYS A 22 -53.68 10.41 -49.17
N LEU A 23 -54.18 11.52 -49.71
CA LEU A 23 -53.43 12.79 -49.75
C LEU A 23 -53.33 13.46 -48.37
N PHE A 24 -54.35 13.29 -47.52
CA PHE A 24 -54.36 13.86 -46.18
C PHE A 24 -53.28 13.24 -45.27
N VAL A 25 -53.09 11.91 -45.34
CA VAL A 25 -52.07 11.21 -44.55
C VAL A 25 -50.66 11.59 -44.98
N ILE A 26 -50.42 11.77 -46.27
CA ILE A 26 -49.12 12.25 -46.78
C ILE A 26 -48.89 13.71 -46.37
N GLY A 27 -49.93 14.55 -46.38
CA GLY A 27 -49.86 15.93 -45.90
C GLY A 27 -49.50 16.05 -44.42
N VAL A 28 -50.06 15.18 -43.56
CA VAL A 28 -49.77 15.17 -42.12
C VAL A 28 -48.33 14.70 -41.84
N ILE A 29 -47.83 13.72 -42.58
CA ILE A 29 -46.45 13.22 -42.43
C ILE A 29 -45.44 14.28 -42.89
N VAL A 30 -45.71 14.97 -44.00
CA VAL A 30 -44.85 16.05 -44.49
C VAL A 30 -44.87 17.27 -43.55
N PHE A 31 -46.03 17.59 -42.95
CA PHE A 31 -46.13 18.67 -41.97
C PHE A 31 -45.41 18.35 -40.66
N ALA A 32 -45.48 17.10 -40.17
CA ALA A 32 -44.75 16.66 -38.99
C ALA A 32 -43.22 16.69 -39.21
N LEU A 33 -42.75 16.28 -40.40
CA LEU A 33 -41.32 16.34 -40.74
C LEU A 33 -40.81 17.78 -40.93
N LEU A 34 -41.63 18.69 -41.47
CA LEU A 34 -41.32 20.12 -41.56
C LEU A 34 -41.33 20.82 -40.19
N TYR A 35 -42.24 20.43 -39.29
CA TYR A 35 -42.30 20.96 -37.93
C TYR A 35 -41.07 20.56 -37.09
N ILE A 36 -40.60 19.32 -37.24
CA ILE A 36 -39.35 18.84 -36.62
C ILE A 36 -38.13 19.57 -37.20
N ALA A 37 -38.10 19.80 -38.52
CA ALA A 37 -37.01 20.54 -39.15
C ALA A 37 -36.95 22.03 -38.76
N LEU A 38 -38.10 22.66 -38.48
CA LEU A 38 -38.19 24.07 -38.10
C LEU A 38 -37.88 24.35 -36.61
N PHE A 39 -38.00 23.35 -35.73
CA PHE A 39 -37.67 23.50 -34.30
C PHE A 39 -36.26 23.01 -33.92
N SER A 40 -35.51 22.39 -34.84
CA SER A 40 -34.12 21.97 -34.60
C SER A 40 -33.06 23.03 -34.95
N PHE A 41 -33.44 24.25 -35.36
CA PHE A 41 -32.48 25.33 -35.66
C PHE A 41 -32.87 26.66 -34.98
N ARG A 42 -32.59 26.76 -33.68
CA ARG A 42 -32.41 28.04 -32.98
C ARG A 42 -31.33 27.91 -31.91
N SER A 43 -30.09 28.19 -32.31
CA SER A 43 -29.07 28.93 -31.54
C SER A 43 -27.69 28.70 -32.17
N TYR A 44 -27.37 29.47 -33.20
CA TYR A 44 -26.00 29.78 -33.58
C TYR A 44 -25.97 31.20 -34.13
N ALA A 45 -25.85 32.16 -33.22
CA ALA A 45 -25.43 33.52 -33.54
C ALA A 45 -24.80 34.11 -32.27
N GLY A 46 -23.47 34.34 -32.30
CA GLY A 46 -22.74 35.05 -31.25
C GLY A 46 -21.53 34.31 -30.70
N CYS A 47 -20.54 34.00 -31.52
CA CYS A 47 -19.17 33.75 -31.04
C CYS A 47 -18.22 34.52 -31.96
N GLY A 48 -17.83 35.71 -31.53
CA GLY A 48 -16.76 36.48 -32.15
C GLY A 48 -15.41 36.00 -31.60
N ASP A 49 -14.51 35.68 -32.52
CA ASP A 49 -13.05 35.65 -32.39
C ASP A 49 -12.45 35.13 -31.08
N LEU A 50 -12.44 33.81 -30.93
CA LEU A 50 -11.30 33.10 -30.34
C LEU A 50 -11.30 31.66 -30.87
N ALA A 51 -10.21 31.28 -31.51
CA ALA A 51 -10.00 29.97 -32.11
C ALA A 51 -10.11 28.86 -31.06
N CYS A 52 -11.30 28.28 -30.89
CA CYS A 52 -11.45 26.92 -30.40
C CYS A 52 -10.98 25.98 -31.52
N PHE A 53 -9.74 25.48 -31.41
CA PHE A 53 -9.30 24.33 -32.19
C PHE A 53 -10.18 23.12 -31.83
N ASP A 54 -11.24 22.91 -32.60
CA ASP A 54 -12.05 21.71 -32.54
C ASP A 54 -11.28 20.55 -33.19
N THR A 55 -10.52 19.83 -32.36
CA THR A 55 -9.76 18.62 -32.75
C THR A 55 -10.65 17.44 -33.17
N SER A 56 -11.99 17.57 -33.11
CA SER A 56 -12.93 16.50 -33.48
C SER A 56 -12.97 16.20 -34.98
N SER A 57 -12.50 17.11 -35.83
CA SER A 57 -12.61 16.98 -37.29
C SER A 57 -11.50 16.16 -37.96
N GLN A 58 -10.44 15.77 -37.24
CA GLN A 58 -9.30 15.11 -37.90
C GLN A 58 -9.41 13.58 -38.01
N PHE A 59 -10.19 12.87 -37.17
CA PHE A 59 -10.26 11.39 -37.20
C PHE A 59 -11.62 10.82 -36.73
N PRO A 60 -12.63 10.68 -37.62
CA PRO A 60 -14.00 10.27 -37.27
C PRO A 60 -14.16 8.79 -36.83
N TYR A 61 -13.07 8.05 -36.60
CA TYR A 61 -13.09 6.60 -36.39
C TYR A 61 -12.53 6.13 -35.04
N ALA A 62 -12.06 6.98 -34.13
CA ALA A 62 -11.40 6.53 -32.90
C ALA A 62 -12.30 5.67 -31.98
N SER A 63 -13.56 6.08 -31.79
CA SER A 63 -14.61 5.30 -31.11
C SER A 63 -15.88 5.36 -31.92
N ARG A 64 -16.65 4.26 -31.99
CA ARG A 64 -17.96 4.26 -32.67
C ARG A 64 -19.07 4.93 -31.84
N LEU A 65 -18.73 5.37 -30.62
CA LEU A 65 -19.61 6.02 -29.67
C LEU A 65 -19.44 7.55 -29.67
N PRO A 66 -20.46 8.32 -29.27
CA PRO A 66 -20.34 9.77 -29.05
C PRO A 66 -19.39 10.06 -27.90
N ILE A 67 -18.46 11.01 -28.04
CA ILE A 67 -17.46 11.37 -27.01
C ILE A 67 -18.14 11.59 -25.64
N ILE A 68 -17.59 10.97 -24.57
CA ILE A 68 -17.99 11.27 -23.19
C ILE A 68 -17.64 12.72 -22.90
N LYS A 69 -18.62 13.61 -22.98
CA LYS A 69 -18.44 15.01 -22.64
C LYS A 69 -18.43 15.18 -21.13
N HIS A 70 -17.36 15.79 -20.63
CA HIS A 70 -17.34 16.47 -19.34
C HIS A 70 -17.52 17.97 -19.58
N MET A 71 -18.43 18.62 -18.85
CA MET A 71 -18.56 20.07 -18.93
C MET A 71 -17.46 20.73 -18.10
N THR A 72 -16.41 21.15 -18.79
CA THR A 72 -15.37 22.01 -18.23
C THR A 72 -15.20 23.25 -19.08
N GLN A 73 -15.14 24.39 -18.41
CA GLN A 73 -14.84 25.68 -19.00
C GLN A 73 -13.70 26.34 -18.23
N SER A 74 -13.07 27.34 -18.85
CA SER A 74 -12.20 28.27 -18.14
C SER A 74 -13.00 29.50 -17.75
N HIS A 75 -12.71 30.09 -16.59
CA HIS A 75 -13.26 31.38 -16.18
C HIS A 75 -12.14 32.38 -15.89
N GLN A 76 -12.46 33.67 -15.87
CA GLN A 76 -11.54 34.76 -15.49
C GLN A 76 -11.95 35.44 -14.18
N ILE A 77 -12.81 34.78 -13.39
CA ILE A 77 -13.20 35.28 -12.06
C ILE A 77 -11.99 35.19 -11.13
N HIS A 78 -11.37 36.33 -10.86
CA HIS A 78 -10.31 36.46 -9.86
C HIS A 78 -10.92 36.60 -8.47
N THR A 79 -10.42 35.84 -7.50
CA THR A 79 -10.72 36.03 -6.08
C THR A 79 -9.86 37.17 -5.54
N VAL A 80 -10.45 38.15 -4.83
CA VAL A 80 -9.83 39.37 -4.32
C VAL A 80 -8.63 39.00 -3.48
N THR A 81 -7.46 39.20 -4.05
CA THR A 81 -6.23 39.50 -3.34
C THR A 81 -5.63 40.67 -4.10
N LYS A 82 -5.75 41.88 -3.54
CA LYS A 82 -4.81 42.95 -3.88
C LYS A 82 -3.44 42.34 -3.69
N ALA A 83 -2.59 42.41 -4.71
CA ALA A 83 -1.24 41.88 -4.73
C ALA A 83 -0.41 42.44 -3.55
N MET A 84 -0.58 41.88 -2.36
CA MET A 84 0.40 41.94 -1.30
C MET A 84 1.22 40.68 -1.44
N THR A 85 2.36 40.85 -2.10
CA THR A 85 3.61 40.12 -1.97
C THR A 85 3.62 39.11 -0.81
N VAL A 86 2.99 37.94 -1.00
CA VAL A 86 3.08 36.78 -0.08
C VAL A 86 4.54 36.26 -0.02
N HIS A 87 5.40 36.73 -0.93
CA HIS A 87 6.84 36.45 -0.98
C HIS A 87 7.68 36.90 0.22
N LYS A 88 7.12 37.54 1.26
CA LYS A 88 7.95 38.12 2.34
C LYS A 88 7.63 37.72 3.78
N ILE A 89 6.66 36.85 4.06
CA ILE A 89 6.36 36.50 5.47
C ILE A 89 7.19 35.31 5.97
N HIS A 90 7.72 34.46 5.10
CA HIS A 90 8.64 33.40 5.51
C HIS A 90 9.80 33.29 4.51
N GLU A 91 10.99 33.73 4.93
CA GLU A 91 12.22 33.25 4.29
C GLU A 91 12.18 31.73 4.36
N HIS A 92 12.15 31.09 3.18
CA HIS A 92 12.29 29.66 3.06
C HIS A 92 13.67 29.28 3.62
N HIS A 93 13.76 28.97 4.91
CA HIS A 93 14.87 28.19 5.41
C HIS A 93 14.79 26.83 4.70
N GLN A 94 15.66 26.64 3.71
CA GLN A 94 16.02 25.32 3.20
C GLN A 94 16.58 24.52 4.37
N PHE A 95 15.71 23.87 5.13
CA PHE A 95 16.12 22.86 6.09
C PHE A 95 16.56 21.64 5.27
N SER A 96 17.87 21.41 5.28
CA SER A 96 18.59 20.30 4.66
C SER A 96 18.37 18.94 5.36
N ASP A 97 17.34 18.81 6.19
CA ASP A 97 17.09 17.59 6.96
C ASP A 97 15.96 16.75 6.35
N GLY A 98 16.19 16.26 5.13
CA GLY A 98 15.36 15.22 4.51
C GLY A 98 15.55 13.82 5.12
N SER A 99 16.28 13.71 6.25
CA SER A 99 16.65 12.42 6.85
C SER A 99 15.70 11.95 7.96
N ARG A 100 14.85 12.85 8.50
CA ARG A 100 13.96 12.51 9.62
C ARG A 100 12.55 12.10 9.16
N PRO A 101 11.96 11.05 9.75
CA PRO A 101 10.60 10.62 9.41
C PRO A 101 9.57 11.69 9.82
N SER A 102 8.76 12.11 8.85
CA SER A 102 7.68 13.08 9.02
C SER A 102 6.35 12.37 9.31
N TYR A 103 5.61 12.88 10.30
CA TYR A 103 4.32 12.31 10.69
C TYR A 103 3.16 13.30 10.49
N VAL A 104 2.02 12.79 10.02
CA VAL A 104 0.73 13.48 10.05
C VAL A 104 -0.01 13.08 11.32
N LEU A 105 -0.50 14.06 12.07
CA LEU A 105 -1.33 13.82 13.23
C LEU A 105 -2.81 13.94 12.85
N LEU A 106 -3.54 12.83 12.87
CA LEU A 106 -4.96 12.78 12.55
C LEU A 106 -5.78 12.74 13.85
N VAL A 107 -6.60 13.77 14.07
CA VAL A 107 -7.50 13.86 15.23
C VAL A 107 -8.91 13.56 14.78
N SER A 108 -9.47 12.45 15.27
CA SER A 108 -10.78 11.92 14.88
C SER A 108 -11.77 11.90 16.05
N THR A 109 -13.07 12.03 15.75
CA THR A 109 -14.16 11.89 16.74
C THR A 109 -14.46 10.43 17.07
N GLY A 110 -13.95 9.47 16.29
CA GLY A 110 -14.22 8.05 16.45
C GLY A 110 -13.29 7.20 15.60
N VAL A 111 -13.88 6.39 14.69
CA VAL A 111 -13.13 5.73 13.62
C VAL A 111 -12.76 6.81 12.60
N ALA A 112 -11.46 6.92 12.29
CA ALA A 112 -10.98 7.88 11.31
C ALA A 112 -11.67 7.69 9.94
N SER A 113 -11.94 8.80 9.27
CA SER A 113 -12.51 8.85 7.93
C SER A 113 -11.66 8.03 6.98
N GLY A 114 -12.30 7.03 6.36
CA GLY A 114 -11.66 6.18 5.35
C GLY A 114 -11.05 6.99 4.22
N GLU A 115 -11.60 8.15 3.88
CA GLU A 115 -11.10 9.00 2.80
C GLU A 115 -9.77 9.67 3.12
N ILE A 116 -9.60 10.17 4.35
CA ILE A 116 -8.34 10.78 4.79
C ILE A 116 -7.28 9.69 4.94
N VAL A 117 -7.64 8.58 5.60
CA VAL A 117 -6.74 7.45 5.82
C VAL A 117 -6.25 6.87 4.50
N GLN A 118 -7.16 6.59 3.56
CA GLN A 118 -6.79 6.10 2.23
C GLN A 118 -5.82 7.04 1.52
N LEU A 119 -6.09 8.36 1.52
CA LEU A 119 -5.19 9.31 0.89
C LEU A 119 -3.80 9.31 1.56
N LEU A 120 -3.73 9.34 2.89
CA LEU A 120 -2.45 9.28 3.62
C LEU A 120 -1.67 8.00 3.30
N ASP A 121 -2.37 6.86 3.20
CA ASP A 121 -1.77 5.59 2.83
C ASP A 121 -1.26 5.62 1.38
N TYR A 122 -2.04 6.13 0.41
CA TYR A 122 -1.61 6.30 -0.99
C TYR A 122 -0.39 7.21 -1.14
N LEU A 123 -0.24 8.19 -0.26
CA LEU A 123 0.93 9.07 -0.22
C LEU A 123 2.11 8.48 0.55
N PHE A 124 1.98 7.26 1.08
CA PHE A 124 2.98 6.58 1.91
C PHE A 124 3.41 7.43 3.11
N LEU A 125 2.50 8.24 3.65
CA LEU A 125 2.77 9.11 4.79
C LEU A 125 2.62 8.33 6.09
N SER A 126 3.57 8.51 7.00
CA SER A 126 3.40 8.00 8.35
C SER A 126 2.42 8.89 9.11
N TYR A 127 1.45 8.29 9.81
CA TYR A 127 0.48 9.06 10.60
C TYR A 127 0.20 8.42 11.96
N LYS A 128 -0.29 9.25 12.88
CA LYS A 128 -0.81 8.82 14.18
C LYS A 128 -2.24 9.31 14.33
N ILE A 129 -3.13 8.39 14.69
CA ILE A 129 -4.53 8.69 14.96
C ILE A 129 -4.71 8.93 16.46
N VAL A 130 -5.30 10.07 16.82
CA VAL A 130 -5.75 10.39 18.17
C VAL A 130 -7.28 10.45 18.15
N THR A 131 -7.93 9.46 18.74
CA THR A 131 -9.39 9.43 18.86
C THR A 131 -9.84 10.22 20.09
N ALA A 132 -10.80 11.12 19.90
CA ALA A 132 -11.36 11.99 20.93
C ALA A 132 -12.24 11.23 21.96
N ASN A 133 -11.60 10.43 22.83
CA ASN A 133 -12.21 9.76 23.99
C ASN A 133 -11.91 10.53 25.30
N ARG A 134 -12.19 9.98 26.49
CA ARG A 134 -11.89 10.69 27.77
C ARG A 134 -10.39 10.96 28.03
N SER A 135 -9.49 10.30 27.31
CA SER A 135 -8.03 10.32 27.53
C SER A 135 -7.23 10.97 26.39
N TYR A 136 -7.89 11.54 25.38
CA TYR A 136 -7.22 12.07 24.19
C TYR A 136 -6.32 13.29 24.47
N VAL A 137 -6.67 14.12 25.46
CA VAL A 137 -5.91 15.33 25.83
C VAL A 137 -4.49 14.97 26.30
N PRO A 138 -4.29 14.06 27.28
CA PRO A 138 -2.96 13.56 27.63
C PRO A 138 -2.20 12.95 26.45
N SER A 139 -2.85 12.16 25.61
CA SER A 139 -2.21 11.53 24.45
C SER A 139 -1.72 12.55 23.42
N LEU A 140 -2.53 13.57 23.14
CA LEU A 140 -2.17 14.67 22.24
C LEU A 140 -0.96 15.45 22.77
N LEU A 141 -0.98 15.82 24.05
CA LEU A 141 0.13 16.51 24.70
C LEU A 141 1.43 15.69 24.69
N ALA A 142 1.34 14.39 24.99
CA ALA A 142 2.50 13.51 24.97
C ALA A 142 3.15 13.45 23.58
N LEU A 143 2.35 13.35 22.51
CA LEU A 143 2.88 13.33 21.14
C LEU A 143 3.54 14.66 20.75
N LEU A 144 2.94 15.80 21.11
CA LEU A 144 3.52 17.12 20.87
C LEU A 144 4.85 17.28 21.64
N GLN A 145 4.89 16.86 22.91
CA GLN A 145 6.11 16.91 23.73
C GLN A 145 7.22 16.01 23.19
N ILE A 146 6.89 14.78 22.76
CA ILE A 146 7.85 13.89 22.10
C ILE A 146 8.35 14.53 20.82
N SER A 147 7.45 15.15 20.05
CA SER A 147 7.80 15.78 18.78
C SER A 147 8.69 17.00 18.90
N SER A 148 8.64 17.72 20.02
CA SER A 148 9.47 18.91 20.27
C SER A 148 10.89 18.59 20.78
N ARG A 149 11.24 17.31 21.02
CA ARG A 149 12.58 16.94 21.48
C ARG A 149 13.55 16.83 20.30
N GLU A 150 14.71 17.47 20.39
CA GLU A 150 15.74 17.44 19.33
C GLU A 150 16.24 16.03 18.99
N SER A 151 16.32 15.15 20.00
CA SER A 151 16.75 13.75 19.87
C SER A 151 15.63 12.79 19.45
N SER A 152 14.42 13.28 19.21
CA SER A 152 13.28 12.46 18.81
C SER A 152 13.37 12.02 17.36
N ASN A 153 13.02 10.75 17.10
CA ASN A 153 12.78 10.23 15.75
C ASN A 153 11.31 10.37 15.33
N PHE A 154 10.55 11.23 15.99
CA PHE A 154 9.13 11.47 15.72
C PHE A 154 8.91 12.97 15.61
N HIS A 155 8.55 13.46 14.42
CA HIS A 155 8.25 14.88 14.19
C HIS A 155 6.92 15.05 13.45
N ILE A 156 6.00 15.81 14.05
CA ILE A 156 4.72 16.14 13.43
C ILE A 156 4.94 17.28 12.43
N ARG A 157 4.48 17.10 11.19
CA ARG A 157 4.62 18.11 10.11
C ARG A 157 3.28 18.69 9.64
N LEU A 158 2.18 18.03 9.97
CA LEU A 158 0.84 18.43 9.59
C LEU A 158 -0.14 17.89 10.63
N ILE A 159 -1.16 18.68 10.97
CA ILE A 159 -2.26 18.23 11.82
C ILE A 159 -3.56 18.28 11.00
N ILE A 160 -4.33 17.20 11.05
CA ILE A 160 -5.63 17.11 10.39
C ILE A 160 -6.70 16.88 11.46
N PHE A 161 -7.70 17.77 11.52
CA PHE A 161 -8.89 17.59 12.34
C PHE A 161 -10.06 17.20 11.44
N GLU A 162 -10.59 15.99 11.63
CA GLU A 162 -11.76 15.50 10.87
C GLU A 162 -13.04 16.27 11.18
N ASP A 163 -13.12 16.83 12.39
CA ASP A 163 -14.17 17.74 12.83
C ASP A 163 -13.51 18.91 13.57
N PHE A 164 -13.57 20.09 12.95
CA PHE A 164 -12.97 21.28 13.55
C PHE A 164 -13.60 21.67 14.89
N ALA A 165 -14.85 21.25 15.15
CA ALA A 165 -15.48 21.48 16.44
C ALA A 165 -14.71 20.84 17.60
N LEU A 166 -13.93 19.78 17.36
CA LEU A 166 -13.02 19.22 18.36
C LEU A 166 -11.96 20.22 18.78
N TYR A 167 -11.28 20.84 17.80
CA TYR A 167 -10.26 21.86 18.05
C TYR A 167 -10.86 23.09 18.75
N LEU A 168 -12.04 23.54 18.31
CA LEU A 168 -12.71 24.71 18.90
C LEU A 168 -13.14 24.50 20.36
N ARG A 169 -13.48 23.26 20.75
CA ARG A 169 -13.90 22.91 22.13
C ARG A 169 -12.75 22.53 23.05
N LEU A 170 -11.50 22.51 22.58
CA LEU A 170 -10.35 22.24 23.44
C LEU A 170 -10.27 23.29 24.56
N PRO A 171 -9.87 22.91 25.79
CA PRO A 171 -9.59 23.88 26.85
C PRO A 171 -8.60 24.94 26.35
N THR A 172 -8.83 26.21 26.67
CA THR A 172 -8.04 27.34 26.15
C THR A 172 -6.53 27.13 26.29
N LYS A 173 -6.07 26.66 27.45
CA LYS A 173 -4.65 26.37 27.72
C LYS A 173 -4.07 25.32 26.76
N LEU A 174 -4.85 24.28 26.43
CA LEU A 174 -4.41 23.23 25.51
C LEU A 174 -4.39 23.71 24.06
N ARG A 175 -5.43 24.45 23.65
CA ARG A 175 -5.47 25.05 22.32
C ARG A 175 -4.26 25.96 22.10
N SER A 176 -3.95 26.82 23.07
CA SER A 176 -2.76 27.68 23.03
C SER A 176 -1.44 26.90 22.91
N LEU A 177 -1.33 25.69 23.50
CA LEU A 177 -0.14 24.85 23.32
C LEU A 177 -0.03 24.28 21.92
N ILE A 178 -1.14 23.88 21.29
CA ILE A 178 -1.17 23.43 19.90
C ILE A 178 -0.81 24.60 18.97
N ASP A 179 -1.40 25.76 19.20
CA ASP A 179 -1.15 26.97 18.40
C ASP A 179 0.32 27.37 18.49
N GLN A 180 0.88 27.41 19.71
CA GLN A 180 2.30 27.67 19.94
C GLN A 180 3.19 26.62 19.25
N TYR A 181 2.84 25.34 19.32
CA TYR A 181 3.56 24.28 18.62
C TYR A 181 3.54 24.51 17.09
N CYS A 182 2.38 24.87 16.53
CA CYS A 182 2.22 25.14 15.11
C CYS A 182 3.05 26.35 14.66
N ILE A 183 3.05 27.42 15.45
CA ILE A 183 3.85 28.62 15.20
C ILE A 183 5.34 28.33 15.27
N THR A 184 5.80 27.67 16.35
CA THR A 184 7.23 27.42 16.58
C THR A 184 7.83 26.41 15.59
N ASN A 185 7.05 25.42 15.14
CA ASN A 185 7.53 24.35 14.28
C ASN A 185 7.09 24.48 12.82
N ASP A 186 6.39 25.57 12.48
CA ASP A 186 5.87 25.82 11.12
C ASP A 186 5.03 24.63 10.62
N VAL A 187 4.00 24.31 11.41
CA VAL A 187 3.06 23.20 11.16
C VAL A 187 1.67 23.78 10.85
N GLY A 188 1.15 23.48 9.66
CA GLY A 188 -0.21 23.86 9.26
C GLY A 188 -1.28 22.89 9.78
N ILE A 189 -2.53 23.36 9.74
CA ILE A 189 -3.71 22.57 10.14
C ILE A 189 -4.70 22.43 8.98
N ILE A 190 -5.14 21.22 8.67
CA ILE A 190 -6.28 20.97 7.77
C ILE A 190 -7.51 20.65 8.59
N VAL A 191 -8.63 21.30 8.28
CA VAL A 191 -9.84 21.19 9.10
C VAL A 191 -11.09 21.08 8.23
N PHE A 192 -12.02 20.26 8.68
CA PHE A 192 -13.33 20.10 8.05
C PHE A 192 -14.40 20.64 9.00
N LEU A 193 -15.19 21.59 8.50
CA LEU A 193 -16.35 22.15 9.20
C LEU A 193 -17.56 21.25 8.93
N ASN A 194 -17.48 20.02 9.40
CA ASN A 194 -18.56 19.05 9.31
C ASN A 194 -19.74 19.44 10.22
N GLU A 195 -20.84 18.71 10.10
CA GLU A 195 -21.95 18.76 11.03
C GLU A 195 -21.52 18.36 12.44
N GLY A 196 -21.75 19.26 13.38
CA GLY A 196 -21.52 19.03 14.79
C GLY A 196 -22.31 20.05 15.59
N ARG A 197 -22.57 19.75 16.88
CA ARG A 197 -23.29 20.63 17.82
C ARG A 197 -22.73 22.06 17.96
N ALA A 198 -21.59 22.36 17.33
CA ALA A 198 -20.96 23.67 17.36
C ALA A 198 -21.53 24.65 16.32
N PHE A 199 -22.22 24.16 15.28
CA PHE A 199 -22.74 25.00 14.19
C PHE A 199 -24.22 24.73 13.97
N SER A 200 -24.98 25.77 13.60
CA SER A 200 -26.38 25.63 13.24
C SER A 200 -26.54 24.78 11.97
N THR A 201 -27.60 23.97 11.94
CA THR A 201 -28.05 23.19 10.78
C THR A 201 -29.23 23.85 10.06
N GLU A 202 -29.76 24.95 10.60
CA GLU A 202 -30.91 25.65 10.02
C GLU A 202 -30.55 26.27 8.66
N PRO A 203 -31.41 26.16 7.63
CA PRO A 203 -31.21 26.82 6.33
C PRO A 203 -31.06 28.34 6.47
N ASP A 204 -30.14 28.92 5.69
CA ASP A 204 -29.76 30.34 5.74
C ASP A 204 -29.21 30.81 7.10
N SER A 205 -28.72 29.91 7.94
CA SER A 205 -28.07 30.30 9.20
C SER A 205 -26.60 30.68 9.00
N LEU A 206 -26.12 31.61 9.82
CA LEU A 206 -24.73 32.05 9.85
C LEU A 206 -24.13 31.73 11.22
N SER A 207 -23.17 30.80 11.27
CA SER A 207 -22.51 30.38 12.50
C SER A 207 -21.07 30.88 12.55
N ARG A 208 -20.66 31.55 13.63
CA ARG A 208 -19.27 31.98 13.81
C ARG A 208 -18.36 30.77 14.04
N VAL A 209 -17.20 30.73 13.39
CA VAL A 209 -16.22 29.66 13.51
C VAL A 209 -15.30 29.93 14.70
N GLY A 210 -15.79 29.64 15.90
CA GLY A 210 -15.06 29.88 17.15
C GLY A 210 -14.66 31.35 17.30
N ASN A 211 -13.37 31.59 17.52
CA ASN A 211 -12.81 32.95 17.62
C ASN A 211 -12.26 33.49 16.30
N LEU A 212 -12.22 32.68 15.24
CA LEU A 212 -11.73 33.12 13.93
C LEU A 212 -12.68 34.17 13.35
N PRO A 213 -12.17 35.13 12.54
CA PRO A 213 -12.99 36.09 11.81
C PRO A 213 -13.62 35.42 10.57
N LEU A 214 -14.32 34.31 10.78
CA LEU A 214 -14.86 33.45 9.74
C LEU A 214 -16.25 32.95 10.15
N PHE A 215 -17.15 32.87 9.18
CA PHE A 215 -18.50 32.34 9.34
C PHE A 215 -18.73 31.13 8.42
N LEU A 216 -19.48 30.15 8.94
CA LEU A 216 -20.09 29.06 8.18
C LEU A 216 -21.53 29.45 7.84
N HIS A 217 -21.85 29.51 6.55
CA HIS A 217 -23.18 29.84 6.05
C HIS A 217 -23.88 28.58 5.54
N ARG A 218 -25.04 28.24 6.11
CA ARG A 218 -25.87 27.11 5.65
C ARG A 218 -26.75 27.55 4.50
N LEU A 219 -26.69 26.86 3.38
CA LEU A 219 -27.44 27.23 2.18
C LEU A 219 -28.83 26.58 2.17
N ARG A 220 -29.88 27.36 1.92
CA ARG A 220 -31.22 26.83 1.61
C ARG A 220 -31.27 26.14 0.25
N ASN A 221 -30.71 26.79 -0.77
CA ASN A 221 -30.80 26.34 -2.16
C ASN A 221 -29.51 25.63 -2.60
N THR A 222 -29.62 24.77 -3.62
CA THR A 222 -28.46 24.14 -4.25
C THR A 222 -27.62 25.20 -4.95
N PRO A 223 -26.34 25.39 -4.60
CA PRO A 223 -25.46 26.29 -5.34
C PRO A 223 -25.07 25.70 -6.69
N TRP A 224 -24.56 26.57 -7.57
CA TRP A 224 -24.28 26.25 -8.96
C TRP A 224 -22.78 26.31 -9.23
N GLY A 225 -22.25 25.19 -9.70
CA GLY A 225 -20.92 25.05 -10.24
C GLY A 225 -19.77 25.05 -9.23
N ILE A 226 -18.65 24.50 -9.69
CA ILE A 226 -17.35 24.47 -9.00
C ILE A 226 -16.40 25.39 -9.76
N PHE A 227 -15.81 26.33 -9.04
CA PHE A 227 -14.82 27.27 -9.58
C PHE A 227 -13.51 27.10 -8.81
N THR A 228 -12.41 26.79 -9.50
CA THR A 228 -11.07 26.77 -8.90
C THR A 228 -10.44 28.15 -8.97
N ALA A 229 -9.76 28.56 -7.90
CA ALA A 229 -9.18 29.88 -7.82
C ALA A 229 -8.03 30.11 -8.83
N HIS A 230 -7.75 31.38 -9.10
CA HIS A 230 -6.60 31.85 -9.87
C HIS A 230 -5.50 32.37 -8.95
N ASN A 231 -4.26 32.36 -9.44
CA ASN A 231 -3.07 32.95 -8.80
C ASN A 231 -2.84 32.50 -7.33
N THR A 232 -3.11 31.24 -7.01
CA THR A 232 -2.82 30.66 -5.70
C THR A 232 -1.66 29.66 -5.80
N THR A 233 -0.82 29.59 -4.78
CA THR A 233 0.26 28.60 -4.71
C THR A 233 -0.20 27.26 -4.12
N ALA A 234 -1.37 27.23 -3.48
CA ALA A 234 -1.91 26.02 -2.85
C ALA A 234 -2.39 24.98 -3.87
N LEU A 235 -2.83 25.40 -5.06
CA LEU A 235 -3.29 24.51 -6.13
C LEU A 235 -2.10 24.03 -6.97
N HIS A 236 -1.36 23.06 -6.46
CA HIS A 236 -0.16 22.49 -7.08
C HIS A 236 -0.52 21.43 -8.14
N ILE A 237 -1.35 20.47 -7.77
CA ILE A 237 -1.88 19.39 -8.60
C ILE A 237 -3.16 19.86 -9.30
N THR A 238 -4.06 20.52 -8.60
CA THR A 238 -5.30 21.05 -9.18
C THR A 238 -5.01 22.19 -10.15
N ARG A 239 -5.67 22.17 -11.31
CA ARG A 239 -5.57 23.26 -12.27
C ARG A 239 -6.43 24.44 -11.84
N GLN A 240 -5.85 25.62 -11.94
CA GLN A 240 -6.45 26.90 -11.59
C GLN A 240 -7.41 27.40 -12.69
N GLY A 241 -8.41 28.21 -12.32
CA GLY A 241 -9.31 28.87 -13.25
C GLY A 241 -10.29 27.96 -14.01
N ARG A 242 -10.66 26.81 -13.42
CA ARG A 242 -11.53 25.80 -14.03
C ARG A 242 -12.94 25.87 -13.45
N LEU A 243 -13.91 25.68 -14.34
CA LEU A 243 -15.34 25.73 -14.04
C LEU A 243 -16.03 24.42 -14.45
N GLN A 244 -16.76 23.82 -13.52
CA GLN A 244 -17.88 22.90 -13.81
C GLN A 244 -19.20 23.66 -13.59
N PRO A 245 -20.07 23.86 -14.59
CA PRO A 245 -21.25 24.74 -14.47
C PRO A 245 -22.47 24.09 -13.80
N ASP A 246 -22.48 22.77 -13.62
CA ASP A 246 -23.64 22.02 -13.12
C ASP A 246 -24.03 22.35 -11.67
N PRO A 247 -25.30 22.16 -11.27
CA PRO A 247 -25.69 22.18 -9.87
C PRO A 247 -24.82 21.25 -9.03
N LEU A 248 -24.41 21.72 -7.86
CA LEU A 248 -23.59 20.94 -6.96
C LEU A 248 -24.40 19.86 -6.24
N ASP A 249 -24.01 18.61 -6.44
CA ASP A 249 -24.52 17.49 -5.65
C ASP A 249 -23.66 17.33 -4.38
N PHE A 250 -24.25 17.60 -3.23
CA PHE A 250 -23.59 17.43 -1.93
C PHE A 250 -24.00 16.07 -1.39
N SER A 251 -23.02 15.22 -1.05
CA SER A 251 -23.32 13.97 -0.33
C SER A 251 -23.65 14.20 1.14
N ASP A 252 -23.29 15.37 1.69
CA ASP A 252 -23.54 15.76 3.08
C ASP A 252 -24.93 16.41 3.24
N CYS A 253 -25.60 16.22 4.39
CA CYS A 253 -26.99 16.67 4.57
C CYS A 253 -27.16 18.20 4.75
N CYS A 254 -26.13 18.95 5.13
CA CYS A 254 -26.23 20.40 5.31
C CYS A 254 -25.22 21.17 4.43
N ARG A 255 -25.65 21.53 3.22
CA ARG A 255 -24.91 22.37 2.26
C ARG A 255 -24.39 23.65 2.92
N ALA A 256 -23.09 23.90 2.82
CA ALA A 256 -22.47 25.04 3.49
C ALA A 256 -21.36 25.70 2.67
N THR A 257 -21.12 26.97 2.97
CA THR A 257 -20.04 27.79 2.41
C THR A 257 -19.38 28.61 3.52
N LEU A 258 -18.24 29.22 3.20
CA LEU A 258 -17.41 30.01 4.10
C LEU A 258 -17.43 31.47 3.69
N ILE A 259 -17.62 32.34 4.69
CA ILE A 259 -17.68 33.79 4.53
C ILE A 259 -16.74 34.43 5.55
N PRO A 260 -15.63 35.09 5.13
CA PRO A 260 -14.82 35.92 6.01
C PRO A 260 -15.67 37.01 6.67
N ALA A 261 -15.36 37.36 7.92
CA ALA A 261 -16.01 38.49 8.57
C ALA A 261 -15.64 39.80 7.84
N PRO A 262 -16.56 40.79 7.77
CA PRO A 262 -16.27 42.07 7.13
C PRO A 262 -14.98 42.70 7.66
N GLY A 263 -14.09 43.10 6.76
CA GLY A 263 -12.78 43.69 7.08
C GLY A 263 -11.65 42.70 7.32
N SER A 264 -11.93 41.39 7.37
CA SER A 264 -10.92 40.33 7.54
C SER A 264 -10.59 39.56 6.26
N GLU A 265 -11.13 39.98 5.11
CA GLU A 265 -11.04 39.26 3.84
C GLU A 265 -9.59 39.05 3.39
N HIS A 266 -8.70 39.98 3.72
CA HIS A 266 -7.27 39.91 3.43
C HIS A 266 -6.52 38.79 4.19
N SER A 267 -7.13 38.20 5.22
CA SER A 267 -6.57 37.08 5.97
C SER A 267 -6.82 35.72 5.32
N PHE A 268 -7.67 35.68 4.28
CA PHE A 268 -8.11 34.43 3.65
C PHE A 268 -7.90 34.44 2.14
N VAL A 269 -7.59 33.27 1.60
CA VAL A 269 -7.52 33.02 0.16
C VAL A 269 -8.50 31.93 -0.21
N SER A 270 -9.41 32.21 -1.14
CA SER A 270 -10.31 31.17 -1.66
C SER A 270 -9.55 30.25 -2.59
N LEU A 271 -9.69 28.93 -2.37
CA LEU A 271 -9.09 27.90 -3.21
C LEU A 271 -10.14 27.30 -4.16
N MET A 272 -11.37 27.20 -3.67
CA MET A 272 -12.53 26.75 -4.43
C MET A 272 -13.78 27.50 -3.95
N PHE A 273 -14.62 27.91 -4.89
CA PHE A 273 -15.85 28.64 -4.62
C PHE A 273 -16.99 28.20 -5.54
N THR A 274 -18.22 28.61 -5.19
CA THR A 274 -19.44 28.28 -5.91
C THR A 274 -20.37 29.48 -5.99
N ARG A 275 -21.29 29.48 -6.96
CA ARG A 275 -22.30 30.51 -7.13
C ARG A 275 -23.53 30.18 -6.27
N THR A 276 -23.87 31.04 -5.32
CA THR A 276 -24.96 30.77 -4.34
C THR A 276 -26.25 31.53 -4.64
N ALA A 277 -26.19 32.65 -5.36
CA ALA A 277 -27.37 33.42 -5.75
C ALA A 277 -27.13 34.21 -7.05
N GLU A 278 -28.23 34.60 -7.69
CA GLU A 278 -28.27 35.50 -8.85
C GLU A 278 -29.31 36.59 -8.58
N LYS A 279 -29.02 37.84 -8.93
CA LYS A 279 -29.89 38.99 -8.62
C LYS A 279 -31.26 38.86 -9.30
N VAL A 280 -32.32 38.64 -8.52
CA VAL A 280 -33.72 38.71 -9.00
C VAL A 280 -34.37 39.97 -8.41
N GLY A 281 -34.37 41.08 -9.17
CA GLY A 281 -34.98 42.36 -8.75
C GLY A 281 -34.06 43.29 -7.92
N ARG A 282 -34.67 44.18 -7.10
CA ARG A 282 -33.98 45.23 -6.30
C ARG A 282 -33.65 44.84 -4.83
N HIS A 283 -33.97 43.63 -4.38
CA HIS A 283 -33.78 43.23 -2.98
C HIS A 283 -32.96 41.94 -2.83
N TYR A 284 -31.83 42.04 -2.13
CA TYR A 284 -31.07 40.90 -1.62
C TYR A 284 -31.68 40.40 -0.30
N SER A 285 -31.55 39.10 0.01
CA SER A 285 -31.75 38.61 1.39
C SER A 285 -30.72 39.27 2.33
N PRO A 286 -31.04 39.55 3.61
CA PRO A 286 -30.18 40.33 4.52
C PRO A 286 -28.75 39.81 4.64
N ILE A 287 -28.54 38.49 4.51
CA ILE A 287 -27.21 37.86 4.58
C ILE A 287 -26.32 38.26 3.41
N TYR A 288 -26.92 38.57 2.25
CA TYR A 288 -26.21 38.98 1.03
C TYR A 288 -25.89 40.48 1.00
N GLN A 289 -26.54 41.30 1.83
CA GLN A 289 -26.22 42.73 1.96
C GLN A 289 -24.88 42.95 2.68
N THR A 290 -24.46 42.01 3.53
CA THR A 290 -23.16 42.07 4.23
C THR A 290 -21.96 41.77 3.33
N VAL A 291 -22.20 41.23 2.13
CA VAL A 291 -21.17 40.68 1.21
C VAL A 291 -20.90 41.61 0.00
N GLU A 292 -21.59 42.76 -0.07
CA GLU A 292 -21.78 43.56 -1.30
C GLU A 292 -20.55 44.29 -1.89
N LYS A 293 -19.32 43.96 -1.47
CA LYS A 293 -18.09 44.60 -2.01
C LYS A 293 -17.20 43.71 -2.87
N SER A 294 -17.61 42.48 -3.17
CA SER A 294 -16.70 41.50 -3.78
C SER A 294 -17.35 40.80 -4.98
N PHE A 295 -16.84 41.15 -6.17
CA PHE A 295 -16.93 40.48 -7.48
C PHE A 295 -18.09 40.81 -8.45
N GLY A 296 -17.73 41.48 -9.56
CA GLY A 296 -18.24 41.24 -10.91
C GLY A 296 -19.54 41.93 -11.35
N GLU A 297 -19.51 42.48 -12.57
CA GLU A 297 -20.55 43.31 -13.25
C GLU A 297 -21.93 42.64 -13.48
N THR A 298 -22.17 41.41 -13.01
CA THR A 298 -23.34 40.58 -13.39
C THR A 298 -24.35 40.30 -12.27
N GLY A 299 -24.09 40.73 -11.02
CA GLY A 299 -25.03 40.54 -9.90
C GLY A 299 -25.16 39.09 -9.38
N ALA A 300 -24.24 38.20 -9.76
CA ALA A 300 -24.12 36.86 -9.19
C ALA A 300 -23.29 36.89 -7.88
N VAL A 301 -23.69 36.11 -6.88
CA VAL A 301 -22.96 35.99 -5.59
C VAL A 301 -22.16 34.70 -5.56
N TYR A 302 -20.88 34.82 -5.19
CA TYR A 302 -19.97 33.69 -5.00
C TYR A 302 -19.56 33.56 -3.54
N GLN A 303 -19.49 32.32 -3.05
CA GLN A 303 -19.03 32.02 -1.69
C GLN A 303 -18.05 30.85 -1.72
N SER A 304 -17.11 30.84 -0.77
CA SER A 304 -16.01 29.86 -0.76
C SER A 304 -16.48 28.50 -0.24
N LEU A 305 -16.03 27.43 -0.87
CA LEU A 305 -16.18 26.06 -0.38
C LEU A 305 -14.92 25.59 0.37
N VAL A 306 -13.75 26.07 -0.06
CA VAL A 306 -12.45 25.82 0.58
C VAL A 306 -11.68 27.14 0.66
N LEU A 307 -11.20 27.46 1.86
CA LEU A 307 -10.41 28.66 2.16
C LEU A 307 -9.05 28.26 2.75
N GLU A 308 -8.00 28.97 2.37
CA GLU A 308 -6.76 29.06 3.13
C GLU A 308 -6.84 30.24 4.10
N ASP A 309 -6.61 29.98 5.38
CA ASP A 309 -6.33 30.97 6.42
C ASP A 309 -4.82 31.18 6.48
N LEU A 310 -4.39 32.41 6.20
CA LEU A 310 -2.97 32.80 6.17
C LEU A 310 -2.35 32.87 7.58
N GLY A 311 -3.15 32.71 8.63
CA GLY A 311 -2.70 32.79 10.02
C GLY A 311 -2.44 34.22 10.49
N LEU A 312 -2.94 35.24 9.78
CA LEU A 312 -2.72 36.65 10.17
C LEU A 312 -3.42 37.04 11.48
N HIS A 313 -4.41 36.26 11.92
CA HIS A 313 -5.15 36.53 13.14
C HIS A 313 -4.50 35.92 14.39
N ASP A 314 -3.97 34.69 14.31
CA ASP A 314 -3.47 33.95 15.47
C ASP A 314 -2.14 33.21 15.23
N GLY A 315 -1.49 33.43 14.09
CA GLY A 315 -0.20 32.85 13.73
C GLY A 315 -0.27 31.43 13.14
N VAL A 316 -1.44 30.81 13.07
CA VAL A 316 -1.59 29.42 12.62
C VAL A 316 -2.19 29.38 11.22
N ARG A 317 -1.46 28.80 10.26
CA ARG A 317 -1.96 28.58 8.89
C ARG A 317 -2.92 27.40 8.83
N ARG A 318 -4.03 27.57 8.11
CA ARG A 318 -5.05 26.52 7.99
C ARG A 318 -5.59 26.41 6.58
N ILE A 319 -6.03 25.21 6.19
CA ILE A 319 -6.97 25.04 5.08
C ILE A 319 -8.27 24.49 5.63
N VAL A 320 -9.35 25.20 5.33
CA VAL A 320 -10.68 25.02 5.90
C VAL A 320 -11.63 24.55 4.80
N PHE A 321 -12.18 23.35 4.96
CA PHE A 321 -13.22 22.79 4.11
C PHE A 321 -14.59 23.01 4.74
N SER A 322 -15.55 23.54 3.97
CA SER A 322 -16.97 23.66 4.39
C SER A 322 -17.75 22.35 4.32
N THR A 323 -17.19 21.33 3.68
CA THR A 323 -17.79 20.02 3.43
C THR A 323 -16.94 18.92 4.05
N SER A 324 -17.50 17.72 4.19
CA SER A 324 -16.75 16.56 4.64
C SER A 324 -15.69 16.13 3.61
N PRO A 325 -14.69 15.31 3.97
CA PRO A 325 -13.70 14.81 3.02
C PRO A 325 -14.31 14.12 1.77
N GLY A 326 -15.48 13.49 1.91
CA GLY A 326 -16.22 12.84 0.82
C GLY A 326 -17.34 13.71 0.21
N GLY A 327 -17.55 14.92 0.72
CA GLY A 327 -18.70 15.78 0.41
C GLY A 327 -18.86 16.17 -1.06
N LEU A 328 -17.74 16.38 -1.75
CA LEU A 328 -17.66 16.72 -3.18
C LEU A 328 -16.54 15.91 -3.84
N TRP A 329 -16.73 15.55 -5.10
CA TRP A 329 -15.74 14.74 -5.85
C TRP A 329 -14.35 15.40 -5.90
N ILE A 330 -14.26 16.73 -5.92
CA ILE A 330 -12.96 17.42 -6.01
C ILE A 330 -12.23 17.53 -4.66
N ASN A 331 -12.92 17.26 -3.53
CA ASN A 331 -12.35 17.45 -2.19
C ASN A 331 -11.09 16.64 -1.94
N LYS A 332 -11.01 15.39 -2.42
CA LYS A 332 -9.79 14.58 -2.25
C LYS A 332 -8.59 15.17 -2.99
N MET A 333 -8.83 15.78 -4.16
CA MET A 333 -7.77 16.44 -4.93
C MET A 333 -7.30 17.73 -4.24
N LEU A 334 -8.22 18.52 -3.69
CA LEU A 334 -7.88 19.71 -2.90
C LEU A 334 -7.23 19.36 -1.55
N LEU A 335 -7.62 18.24 -0.93
CA LEU A 335 -6.98 17.74 0.27
C LEU A 335 -5.54 17.32 -0.03
N PHE A 336 -5.31 16.71 -1.19
CA PHE A 336 -3.98 16.37 -1.66
C PHE A 336 -3.10 17.63 -1.82
N ASP A 337 -3.62 18.65 -2.50
CA ASP A 337 -2.99 19.96 -2.61
C ASP A 337 -2.70 20.60 -1.23
N ALA A 338 -3.67 20.54 -0.32
CA ALA A 338 -3.56 21.09 1.02
C ALA A 338 -2.44 20.44 1.85
N ILE A 339 -2.30 19.11 1.76
CA ILE A 339 -1.24 18.34 2.45
C ILE A 339 0.14 18.80 1.95
N ILE A 340 0.32 18.92 0.63
CA ILE A 340 1.59 19.35 0.03
C ILE A 340 1.89 20.81 0.42
N HIS A 341 0.92 21.70 0.23
CA HIS A 341 1.07 23.13 0.45
C HIS A 341 1.41 23.48 1.90
N LEU A 342 0.66 22.92 2.87
CA LEU A 342 0.90 23.19 4.29
C LEU A 342 2.13 22.46 4.86
N SER A 343 2.71 21.52 4.11
CA SER A 343 3.98 20.88 4.49
C SER A 343 5.21 21.72 4.16
N ASN A 344 5.05 22.83 3.42
CA ASN A 344 6.13 23.69 2.93
C ASN A 344 7.22 22.93 2.17
N GLY A 345 6.81 22.03 1.26
CA GLY A 345 7.71 21.24 0.41
C GLY A 345 8.39 20.06 1.10
N ARG A 346 8.00 19.73 2.34
CA ARG A 346 8.51 18.56 3.09
C ARG A 346 7.77 17.26 2.75
N ILE A 347 6.53 17.37 2.25
CA ILE A 347 5.73 16.27 1.73
C ILE A 347 5.56 16.48 0.22
N HIS A 348 5.90 15.45 -0.54
CA HIS A 348 5.79 15.44 -2.00
C HIS A 348 4.52 14.73 -2.46
N ALA A 349 3.99 15.11 -3.63
CA ALA A 349 2.91 14.43 -4.32
C ALA A 349 3.24 12.99 -4.74
N SER A 350 4.51 12.64 -4.75
CA SER A 350 5.02 11.33 -5.07
C SER A 350 6.38 11.15 -4.38
N PRO A 351 6.76 9.93 -3.95
CA PRO A 351 8.08 9.73 -3.36
C PRO A 351 9.18 10.22 -4.32
N PRO A 352 10.14 11.06 -3.91
CA PRO A 352 11.10 11.65 -4.82
C PRO A 352 12.02 10.58 -5.43
N VAL A 353 12.47 10.81 -6.66
CA VAL A 353 13.38 9.91 -7.39
C VAL A 353 14.73 10.59 -7.55
N ASN A 354 15.75 10.09 -6.83
CA ASN A 354 17.15 10.54 -6.97
C ASN A 354 17.85 9.75 -8.08
N ILE A 355 17.35 9.83 -9.31
CA ILE A 355 18.05 9.32 -10.49
C ILE A 355 18.28 10.50 -11.42
N PRO A 356 19.47 10.61 -12.04
CA PRO A 356 19.65 11.45 -13.22
C PRO A 356 18.68 10.96 -14.31
N LEU A 357 17.53 11.64 -14.44
CA LEU A 357 16.48 11.27 -15.38
C LEU A 357 17.02 11.18 -16.82
N ASP A 358 18.07 11.94 -17.14
CA ASP A 358 18.86 11.89 -18.38
C ASP A 358 19.37 10.48 -18.75
N ARG A 359 19.72 9.61 -17.78
CA ARG A 359 20.12 8.22 -18.07
C ARG A 359 18.99 7.34 -18.59
N ILE A 360 17.77 7.56 -18.10
CA ILE A 360 16.57 6.80 -18.50
C ILE A 360 16.11 7.22 -19.91
N TYR A 361 16.51 8.42 -20.35
CA TYR A 361 16.10 9.02 -21.61
C TYR A 361 17.18 9.00 -22.71
N HIS A 362 18.33 8.34 -22.52
CA HIS A 362 19.42 8.32 -23.51
C HIS A 362 19.01 7.68 -24.86
N ASP A 363 18.10 6.70 -24.85
CA ASP A 363 17.51 6.08 -26.06
C ASP A 363 16.37 6.92 -26.69
N LEU A 364 15.97 8.02 -26.06
CA LEU A 364 14.94 8.96 -26.53
C LEU A 364 15.54 10.31 -26.99
N SER A 365 16.86 10.36 -27.15
CA SER A 365 17.72 11.54 -27.37
C SER A 365 17.46 12.38 -28.62
N ASN A 366 16.53 12.00 -29.50
CA ASN A 366 16.22 12.76 -30.72
C ASN A 366 15.11 13.82 -30.57
N SER A 367 14.58 14.07 -29.37
CA SER A 367 13.60 15.14 -29.15
C SER A 367 14.23 16.37 -28.49
N LEU A 368 14.28 17.49 -29.22
CA LEU A 368 14.79 18.82 -28.84
C LEU A 368 14.14 19.49 -27.61
N PHE A 369 13.32 18.78 -26.82
CA PHE A 369 12.47 19.36 -25.76
C PHE A 369 12.86 18.94 -24.32
N MET A 370 14.08 18.41 -24.11
CA MET A 370 14.51 17.75 -22.87
C MET A 370 14.98 18.67 -21.71
N THR A 371 14.66 19.96 -21.69
CA THR A 371 15.26 20.88 -20.70
C THR A 371 14.46 21.16 -19.43
N ASN A 372 13.28 20.57 -19.18
CA ASN A 372 12.50 20.93 -17.98
C ASN A 372 11.63 19.80 -17.39
N PHE A 373 12.24 18.72 -16.87
CA PHE A 373 11.62 17.93 -15.80
C PHE A 373 12.00 18.49 -14.42
N SER A 374 11.88 19.82 -14.25
CA SER A 374 12.23 20.53 -13.01
C SER A 374 11.32 20.19 -11.82
N ASN A 375 10.19 19.50 -12.07
CA ASN A 375 9.29 19.02 -11.01
C ASN A 375 8.85 17.57 -11.26
N SER A 376 9.66 16.61 -10.82
CA SER A 376 9.38 15.16 -10.91
C SER A 376 8.14 14.73 -10.12
N ASP A 377 7.58 15.62 -9.31
CA ASP A 377 6.48 15.36 -8.39
C ASP A 377 5.10 15.27 -9.09
N LEU A 378 4.92 16.03 -10.18
CA LEU A 378 3.70 16.07 -10.97
C LEU A 378 3.68 15.08 -12.15
N VAL A 379 4.74 14.29 -12.32
CA VAL A 379 4.82 13.30 -13.40
C VAL A 379 4.05 12.03 -13.00
N ARG A 380 3.23 11.52 -13.92
CA ARG A 380 2.59 10.19 -13.81
C ARG A 380 3.01 9.35 -14.99
N TRP A 381 3.64 8.23 -14.69
CA TRP A 381 4.08 7.25 -15.66
C TRP A 381 2.96 6.25 -15.90
N LEU A 382 2.61 6.02 -17.17
CA LEU A 382 1.54 5.09 -17.51
C LEU A 382 1.89 4.17 -18.68
N LEU A 383 1.37 2.96 -18.60
CA LEU A 383 1.40 1.94 -19.63
C LEU A 383 0.01 1.33 -19.77
N ILE A 384 -0.41 1.03 -21.00
CA ILE A 384 -1.63 0.27 -21.27
C ILE A 384 -1.21 -1.02 -21.94
N ASP A 385 -1.29 -2.10 -21.17
CA ASP A 385 -1.02 -3.46 -21.64
C ASP A 385 -2.32 -4.06 -22.17
N VAL A 386 -2.28 -4.51 -23.42
CA VAL A 386 -3.36 -5.21 -24.12
C VAL A 386 -3.06 -6.70 -24.13
N ASP A 387 -3.66 -7.45 -23.22
CA ASP A 387 -3.54 -8.90 -23.16
C ASP A 387 -4.36 -9.55 -24.30
N ASP A 388 -4.18 -10.85 -24.49
CA ASP A 388 -4.98 -11.65 -25.42
C ASP A 388 -4.88 -11.25 -26.90
N VAL A 389 -3.76 -10.66 -27.33
CA VAL A 389 -3.55 -10.34 -28.76
C VAL A 389 -3.51 -11.64 -29.57
N PHE A 390 -4.35 -11.69 -30.61
CA PHE A 390 -4.71 -12.85 -31.44
C PHE A 390 -5.64 -13.88 -30.79
N LEU A 391 -5.83 -13.85 -29.47
CA LEU A 391 -6.77 -14.76 -28.82
C LEU A 391 -8.22 -14.40 -29.19
N ARG A 392 -9.02 -15.44 -29.45
CA ARG A 392 -10.45 -15.28 -29.70
C ARG A 392 -11.21 -15.16 -28.38
N GLY A 393 -11.65 -13.96 -28.04
CA GLY A 393 -12.68 -13.74 -27.02
C GLY A 393 -14.09 -14.14 -27.49
N SER A 394 -15.02 -14.27 -26.54
CA SER A 394 -16.46 -14.36 -26.85
C SER A 394 -16.95 -13.05 -27.45
N GLY A 395 -17.79 -13.12 -28.49
CA GLY A 395 -18.45 -11.95 -29.10
C GLY A 395 -17.58 -11.11 -30.07
N GLY A 396 -18.16 -10.75 -31.21
CA GLY A 396 -17.61 -9.80 -32.20
C GLY A 396 -16.36 -10.26 -32.98
N THR A 397 -16.25 -9.82 -34.23
CA THR A 397 -15.04 -9.96 -35.06
C THR A 397 -14.10 -8.79 -34.81
N PHE A 398 -12.79 -9.06 -34.63
CA PHE A 398 -11.79 -7.98 -34.61
C PHE A 398 -11.43 -7.59 -36.05
N THR A 399 -11.82 -6.38 -36.44
CA THR A 399 -11.74 -5.94 -37.84
C THR A 399 -10.48 -5.14 -38.12
N ARG A 400 -10.16 -4.96 -39.41
CA ARG A 400 -9.10 -4.02 -39.85
C ARG A 400 -9.29 -2.61 -39.28
N GLN A 401 -10.55 -2.15 -39.25
CA GLN A 401 -10.86 -0.81 -38.74
C GLN A 401 -10.56 -0.67 -37.24
N ASP A 402 -10.67 -1.76 -36.47
CA ASP A 402 -10.39 -1.76 -35.04
C ASP A 402 -8.88 -1.61 -34.80
N ALA A 403 -8.06 -2.37 -35.55
CA ALA A 403 -6.60 -2.24 -35.54
C ALA A 403 -6.14 -0.84 -35.97
N GLU A 404 -6.71 -0.30 -37.05
CA GLU A 404 -6.41 1.05 -37.53
C GLU A 404 -6.81 2.12 -36.51
N ALA A 405 -7.92 1.95 -35.80
CA ALA A 405 -8.32 2.87 -34.74
C ALA A 405 -7.37 2.85 -33.54
N MET A 406 -6.90 1.67 -33.12
CA MET A 406 -5.85 1.58 -32.08
C MET A 406 -4.60 2.37 -32.49
N HIS A 407 -4.13 2.19 -33.72
CA HIS A 407 -2.95 2.89 -34.25
C HIS A 407 -3.14 4.41 -34.33
N GLN A 408 -4.29 4.86 -34.83
CA GLN A 408 -4.63 6.28 -34.92
C GLN A 408 -4.78 6.92 -33.54
N THR A 409 -5.52 6.28 -32.63
CA THR A 409 -5.72 6.78 -31.26
C THR A 409 -4.42 6.84 -30.48
N GLN A 410 -3.51 5.88 -30.67
CA GLN A 410 -2.15 5.97 -30.11
C GLN A 410 -1.46 7.28 -30.51
N SER A 411 -1.56 7.66 -31.78
CA SER A 411 -0.96 8.90 -32.28
C SER A 411 -1.66 10.14 -31.70
N LEU A 412 -2.99 10.10 -31.52
CA LEU A 412 -3.75 11.16 -30.88
C LEU A 412 -3.36 11.33 -29.40
N TRP A 413 -3.27 10.24 -28.65
CA TRP A 413 -2.94 10.28 -27.23
C TRP A 413 -1.54 10.80 -26.95
N ARG A 414 -0.61 10.77 -27.93
CA ARG A 414 0.69 11.44 -27.82
C ARG A 414 0.61 12.96 -27.60
N LEU A 415 -0.54 13.58 -27.91
CA LEU A 415 -0.80 15.00 -27.60
C LEU A 415 -1.00 15.26 -26.10
N TYR A 416 -1.39 14.24 -25.33
CA TYR A 416 -1.71 14.35 -23.90
C TYR A 416 -0.80 13.50 -23.01
N VAL A 417 -0.27 12.40 -23.56
CA VAL A 417 0.61 11.44 -22.90
C VAL A 417 1.90 11.33 -23.71
N ARG A 418 2.99 11.90 -23.21
CA ARG A 418 4.27 11.91 -23.94
C ARG A 418 4.74 10.49 -24.21
N ASN A 419 5.23 10.24 -25.43
CA ASN A 419 5.78 8.95 -25.88
C ASN A 419 4.82 7.76 -25.82
N PHE A 420 3.51 7.99 -25.78
CA PHE A 420 2.54 6.90 -25.66
C PHE A 420 2.68 5.83 -26.75
N ARG A 421 2.73 4.57 -26.31
CA ARG A 421 2.62 3.35 -27.12
C ARG A 421 1.81 2.29 -26.37
N PHE A 422 0.95 1.57 -27.08
CA PHE A 422 0.34 0.35 -26.56
C PHE A 422 1.39 -0.76 -26.45
N ASN A 423 1.23 -1.60 -25.44
CA ASN A 423 2.06 -2.77 -25.23
C ASN A 423 1.19 -4.03 -25.39
N LEU A 424 1.54 -4.90 -26.33
CA LEU A 424 0.66 -5.96 -26.83
C LEU A 424 1.17 -7.35 -26.38
N GLY A 425 0.35 -8.03 -25.57
CA GLY A 425 0.60 -9.38 -25.09
C GLY A 425 0.04 -10.42 -26.05
N PHE A 426 0.90 -11.13 -26.78
CA PHE A 426 0.48 -11.98 -27.89
C PHE A 426 0.53 -13.48 -27.59
N CYS A 427 -0.42 -14.21 -28.18
CA CYS A 427 -0.47 -15.67 -28.18
C CYS A 427 -0.45 -16.18 -29.64
N GLY A 428 0.73 -16.47 -30.17
CA GLY A 428 0.93 -16.74 -31.60
C GLY A 428 0.12 -17.91 -32.17
N GLN A 429 -0.21 -18.93 -31.37
CA GLN A 429 -1.00 -20.08 -31.82
C GLN A 429 -2.35 -19.66 -32.42
N PHE A 430 -2.96 -18.61 -31.87
CA PHE A 430 -4.29 -18.18 -32.28
C PHE A 430 -4.26 -17.34 -33.56
N PHE A 431 -3.11 -16.77 -33.92
CA PHE A 431 -2.93 -16.15 -35.22
C PHE A 431 -2.94 -17.20 -36.34
N GLU A 432 -2.20 -18.29 -36.17
CA GLU A 432 -2.14 -19.39 -37.15
C GLU A 432 -3.51 -20.05 -37.37
N ARG A 433 -4.29 -20.15 -36.28
CA ARG A 433 -5.63 -20.75 -36.27
C ARG A 433 -6.76 -19.73 -36.49
N ALA A 434 -6.42 -18.49 -36.83
CA ALA A 434 -7.39 -17.41 -36.98
C ALA A 434 -8.42 -17.75 -38.07
N LYS A 435 -9.70 -17.50 -37.77
CA LYS A 435 -10.77 -17.62 -38.76
C LYS A 435 -10.63 -16.52 -39.81
N TRP A 436 -11.21 -16.76 -40.99
CA TRP A 436 -11.23 -15.80 -42.10
C TRP A 436 -11.75 -14.41 -41.73
N ALA A 437 -12.66 -14.32 -40.73
CA ALA A 437 -13.25 -13.05 -40.31
C ALA A 437 -12.31 -12.18 -39.47
N ASP A 438 -11.53 -12.77 -38.55
CA ASP A 438 -10.61 -12.03 -37.65
C ASP A 438 -9.25 -11.78 -38.30
N ARG A 439 -8.87 -12.62 -39.27
CA ARG A 439 -7.56 -12.57 -39.95
C ARG A 439 -7.20 -11.18 -40.51
N PRO A 440 -8.11 -10.44 -41.19
CA PRO A 440 -7.80 -9.09 -41.69
C PRO A 440 -7.48 -8.07 -40.58
N GLY A 441 -8.07 -8.23 -39.40
CA GLY A 441 -7.76 -7.38 -38.24
C GLY A 441 -6.40 -7.70 -37.65
N TYR A 442 -6.08 -8.99 -37.49
CA TYR A 442 -4.78 -9.43 -36.98
C TYR A 442 -3.63 -9.06 -37.91
N GLU A 443 -3.80 -9.23 -39.22
CA GLU A 443 -2.82 -8.79 -40.22
C GLU A 443 -2.63 -7.27 -40.22
N ALA A 444 -3.69 -6.51 -39.95
CA ALA A 444 -3.59 -5.07 -39.77
C ALA A 444 -2.79 -4.69 -38.52
N VAL A 445 -2.90 -5.42 -37.41
CA VAL A 445 -2.03 -5.21 -36.24
C VAL A 445 -0.58 -5.50 -36.58
N LEU A 446 -0.29 -6.61 -37.27
CA LEU A 446 1.07 -6.96 -37.69
C LEU A 446 1.66 -5.97 -38.69
N LYS A 447 0.83 -5.32 -39.53
CA LYS A 447 1.28 -4.23 -40.41
C LYS A 447 1.94 -3.10 -39.62
N TYR A 448 1.43 -2.78 -38.42
CA TYR A 448 1.93 -1.70 -37.55
C TYR A 448 2.81 -2.21 -36.39
N ARG A 449 3.30 -3.47 -36.44
CA ARG A 449 4.01 -4.12 -35.32
C ARG A 449 5.19 -3.33 -34.74
N LYS A 450 5.92 -2.55 -35.55
CA LYS A 450 7.07 -1.74 -35.08
C LYS A 450 6.65 -0.45 -34.36
N GLU A 451 5.38 -0.09 -34.41
CA GLU A 451 4.81 1.08 -33.76
C GLU A 451 4.20 0.78 -32.38
N PHE A 452 4.06 -0.50 -32.05
CA PHE A 452 3.64 -0.99 -30.73
C PHE A 452 4.84 -1.59 -29.97
N TRP A 453 4.72 -1.69 -28.65
CA TRP A 453 5.55 -2.60 -27.86
C TRP A 453 4.88 -3.96 -27.76
N TRP A 454 5.66 -5.00 -27.50
CA TRP A 454 5.19 -6.37 -27.46
C TRP A 454 5.81 -7.13 -26.29
N PHE A 455 5.03 -8.03 -25.71
CA PHE A 455 5.47 -8.92 -24.64
C PHE A 455 4.89 -10.32 -24.81
N ASP A 456 5.58 -11.30 -24.25
CA ASP A 456 5.13 -12.68 -24.24
C ASP A 456 3.88 -12.86 -23.36
N HIS A 457 2.83 -13.45 -23.92
CA HIS A 457 1.63 -13.86 -23.20
C HIS A 457 1.34 -15.36 -23.35
N LEU A 458 2.41 -16.15 -23.54
CA LEU A 458 2.43 -17.59 -23.76
C LEU A 458 1.71 -18.06 -25.03
N TRP A 459 2.33 -19.00 -25.74
CA TRP A 459 1.90 -19.47 -27.07
C TRP A 459 0.40 -19.79 -27.21
N ASN A 460 -0.16 -20.52 -26.24
CA ASN A 460 -1.52 -21.04 -26.27
C ASN A 460 -2.39 -20.56 -25.10
N HIS A 461 -1.96 -19.50 -24.40
CA HIS A 461 -2.69 -18.92 -23.27
C HIS A 461 -2.96 -19.91 -22.11
N LEU A 462 -2.14 -20.96 -21.94
CA LEU A 462 -2.24 -21.85 -20.78
C LEU A 462 -1.83 -21.15 -19.48
N GLN A 463 -2.48 -21.52 -18.38
CA GLN A 463 -2.16 -20.98 -17.06
C GLN A 463 -0.91 -21.67 -16.48
N PRO A 464 0.13 -20.92 -16.07
CA PRO A 464 1.40 -21.52 -15.65
C PRO A 464 1.33 -22.50 -14.48
N HIS A 465 0.42 -22.29 -13.51
CA HIS A 465 0.26 -23.19 -12.37
C HIS A 465 -0.20 -24.62 -12.73
N LYS A 466 -0.65 -24.86 -13.97
CA LYS A 466 -1.17 -26.16 -14.44
C LYS A 466 -0.15 -27.01 -15.19
N VAL A 467 1.05 -26.49 -15.41
CA VAL A 467 2.06 -27.11 -16.28
C VAL A 467 3.43 -27.11 -15.62
N ASN A 468 4.28 -28.04 -16.02
CA ASN A 468 5.64 -28.14 -15.49
C ASN A 468 6.62 -27.20 -16.23
N LEU A 469 7.84 -27.10 -15.71
CA LEU A 469 8.90 -26.26 -16.27
C LEU A 469 9.20 -26.55 -17.75
N SER A 470 9.28 -27.82 -18.15
CA SER A 470 9.60 -28.21 -19.54
C SER A 470 8.55 -27.68 -20.50
N THR A 471 7.27 -27.89 -20.18
CA THR A 471 6.15 -27.42 -21.00
C THR A 471 6.12 -25.88 -21.06
N LEU A 472 6.41 -25.19 -19.96
CA LEU A 472 6.50 -23.71 -19.97
C LEU A 472 7.59 -23.21 -20.93
N VAL A 473 8.78 -23.80 -20.86
CA VAL A 473 9.90 -23.46 -21.75
C VAL A 473 9.51 -23.70 -23.21
N ASP A 474 8.93 -24.85 -23.54
CA ASP A 474 8.52 -25.20 -24.90
C ASP A 474 7.47 -24.24 -25.46
N LEU A 475 6.50 -23.82 -24.64
CA LEU A 475 5.46 -22.87 -25.03
C LEU A 475 6.04 -21.48 -25.25
N MET A 476 6.93 -21.00 -24.38
CA MET A 476 7.59 -19.70 -24.56
C MET A 476 8.49 -19.69 -25.81
N GLN A 477 9.20 -20.78 -26.08
CA GLN A 477 10.03 -20.92 -27.29
C GLN A 477 9.20 -20.94 -28.59
N GLN A 478 8.03 -21.55 -28.58
CA GLN A 478 7.10 -21.48 -29.72
C GLN A 478 6.65 -20.04 -29.98
N ASN A 479 6.25 -19.31 -28.92
CA ASN A 479 5.83 -17.92 -29.06
C ASN A 479 6.97 -17.00 -29.51
N LYS A 480 8.20 -17.26 -29.04
CA LYS A 480 9.41 -16.57 -29.48
C LYS A 480 9.71 -16.79 -30.96
N ARG A 481 9.64 -18.03 -31.45
CA ARG A 481 9.81 -18.35 -32.88
C ARG A 481 8.78 -17.65 -33.75
N PHE A 482 7.52 -17.63 -33.32
CA PHE A 482 6.47 -16.89 -34.01
C PHE A 482 6.78 -15.39 -34.12
N ALA A 483 7.28 -14.77 -33.04
CA ALA A 483 7.70 -13.38 -33.08
C ALA A 483 8.84 -13.13 -34.06
N GLU A 484 9.83 -14.04 -34.12
CA GLU A 484 10.94 -13.99 -35.07
C GLU A 484 10.47 -14.13 -36.53
N GLU A 485 9.61 -15.12 -36.82
CA GLU A 485 9.04 -15.38 -38.14
C GLU A 485 8.18 -14.21 -38.67
N HIS A 486 7.52 -13.48 -37.78
CA HIS A 486 6.67 -12.34 -38.11
C HIS A 486 7.33 -10.97 -37.89
N ASP A 487 8.63 -10.91 -37.58
CA ASP A 487 9.39 -9.65 -37.37
C ASP A 487 8.72 -8.75 -36.30
N ILE A 488 8.28 -9.36 -35.19
CA ILE A 488 7.67 -8.68 -34.04
C ILE A 488 8.77 -8.28 -33.05
N PRO A 489 8.92 -6.98 -32.71
CA PRO A 489 9.97 -6.51 -31.81
C PRO A 489 9.57 -6.69 -30.33
N VAL A 490 9.66 -7.92 -29.83
CA VAL A 490 9.34 -8.25 -28.42
C VAL A 490 10.44 -7.75 -27.49
N SER A 491 10.06 -7.03 -26.42
CA SER A 491 10.99 -6.68 -25.34
C SER A 491 11.24 -7.93 -24.50
N GLY A 492 12.47 -8.49 -24.56
CA GLY A 492 12.81 -9.69 -23.79
C GLY A 492 12.73 -9.49 -22.26
N GLY A 493 12.73 -8.25 -21.78
CA GLY A 493 12.71 -7.98 -20.35
C GLY A 493 11.34 -7.93 -19.69
N TYR A 494 10.24 -8.01 -20.45
CA TYR A 494 8.86 -7.97 -19.92
C TYR A 494 7.94 -9.02 -20.54
N ALA A 495 7.11 -9.63 -19.68
CA ALA A 495 6.14 -10.66 -20.01
C ALA A 495 5.06 -10.68 -18.95
N VAL A 496 3.86 -11.14 -19.30
CA VAL A 496 2.75 -11.32 -18.35
C VAL A 496 2.19 -12.72 -18.55
N ALA A 497 2.05 -13.46 -17.47
CA ALA A 497 1.45 -14.79 -17.51
C ALA A 497 -0.06 -14.70 -17.79
N PRO A 498 -0.64 -15.62 -18.59
CA PRO A 498 -2.09 -15.78 -18.71
C PRO A 498 -2.78 -15.83 -17.34
N HIS A 499 -3.82 -15.01 -17.17
CA HIS A 499 -4.55 -14.84 -15.91
C HIS A 499 -3.70 -14.40 -14.71
N HIS A 500 -2.49 -13.87 -14.92
CA HIS A 500 -1.49 -13.58 -13.87
C HIS A 500 -1.09 -14.79 -13.02
N SER A 501 -1.42 -16.00 -13.47
CA SER A 501 -1.20 -17.20 -12.70
C SER A 501 0.29 -17.51 -12.56
N GLY A 502 0.70 -17.89 -11.35
CA GLY A 502 2.07 -18.24 -11.02
C GLY A 502 2.98 -17.03 -10.76
N VAL A 503 2.51 -15.81 -11.02
CA VAL A 503 3.20 -14.57 -10.59
C VAL A 503 2.98 -14.36 -9.11
N TYR A 504 1.72 -14.34 -8.68
CA TYR A 504 1.32 -14.46 -7.29
C TYR A 504 -0.01 -15.23 -7.20
N PRO A 505 -0.15 -16.24 -6.31
CA PRO A 505 0.91 -16.87 -5.54
C PRO A 505 2.06 -17.38 -6.44
N VAL A 506 3.29 -17.26 -5.94
CA VAL A 506 4.49 -17.54 -6.74
C VAL A 506 4.60 -19.02 -7.08
N VAL A 507 4.74 -19.33 -8.36
CA VAL A 507 5.15 -20.64 -8.90
C VAL A 507 6.59 -20.53 -9.41
N PRO A 508 7.61 -21.06 -8.70
CA PRO A 508 9.01 -20.86 -9.04
C PRO A 508 9.40 -21.30 -10.46
N GLU A 509 8.71 -22.31 -11.00
CA GLU A 509 8.91 -22.85 -12.35
C GLU A 509 8.65 -21.78 -13.43
N LEU A 510 7.65 -20.90 -13.24
CA LEU A 510 7.36 -19.80 -14.16
C LEU A 510 8.54 -18.83 -14.24
N TYR A 511 9.07 -18.40 -13.09
CA TYR A 511 10.20 -17.48 -13.02
C TYR A 511 11.47 -18.08 -13.63
N LYS A 512 11.69 -19.40 -13.45
CA LYS A 512 12.80 -20.12 -14.10
C LYS A 512 12.64 -20.13 -15.63
N ALA A 513 11.46 -20.49 -16.13
CA ALA A 513 11.18 -20.50 -17.57
C ALA A 513 11.36 -19.12 -18.22
N TRP A 514 10.85 -18.08 -17.57
CA TRP A 514 11.01 -16.69 -18.01
C TRP A 514 12.46 -16.25 -18.10
N ARG A 515 13.29 -16.54 -17.08
CA ARG A 515 14.72 -16.26 -17.16
C ARG A 515 15.38 -17.04 -18.30
N GLN A 516 15.04 -18.32 -18.46
CA GLN A 516 15.67 -19.20 -19.45
C GLN A 516 15.38 -18.79 -20.90
N VAL A 517 14.14 -18.40 -21.23
CA VAL A 517 13.72 -18.15 -22.62
C VAL A 517 13.84 -16.68 -23.02
N TRP A 518 13.45 -15.79 -22.10
CA TRP A 518 13.34 -14.35 -22.36
C TRP A 518 14.41 -13.52 -21.66
N ASN A 519 15.13 -14.07 -20.66
CA ASN A 519 16.00 -13.31 -19.75
C ASN A 519 15.23 -12.17 -19.06
N LEU A 520 14.04 -12.52 -18.56
CA LEU A 520 13.07 -11.57 -18.03
C LEU A 520 13.64 -10.74 -16.85
N ARG A 521 13.36 -9.43 -16.84
CA ARG A 521 13.77 -8.51 -15.76
C ARG A 521 12.60 -8.00 -14.94
N CYS A 522 11.44 -7.80 -15.56
CA CYS A 522 10.24 -7.37 -14.87
C CYS A 522 8.97 -8.06 -15.42
N THR A 523 7.92 -8.04 -14.61
CA THR A 523 6.56 -8.49 -14.96
C THR A 523 5.56 -7.67 -14.15
N SER A 524 4.27 -7.95 -14.29
CA SER A 524 3.23 -7.27 -13.52
C SER A 524 2.10 -8.22 -13.11
N THR A 525 1.42 -7.88 -12.01
CA THR A 525 0.24 -8.63 -11.53
C THR A 525 -0.83 -7.69 -11.00
N VAL A 526 -2.09 -8.05 -11.23
CA VAL A 526 -3.26 -7.32 -10.71
C VAL A 526 -3.55 -7.67 -9.25
N HIS A 527 -3.23 -8.90 -8.85
CA HIS A 527 -3.59 -9.44 -7.55
C HIS A 527 -2.35 -9.65 -6.69
N TYR A 528 -1.80 -8.57 -6.11
CA TYR A 528 -0.76 -8.66 -5.09
C TYR A 528 -0.53 -7.32 -4.35
N PRO A 529 -0.31 -7.34 -3.03
CA PRO A 529 -0.72 -8.37 -2.08
C PRO A 529 -2.14 -8.01 -1.57
N GLN A 530 -3.05 -8.98 -1.41
CA GLN A 530 -4.34 -8.74 -0.73
C GLN A 530 -4.13 -8.72 0.79
N LEU A 531 -3.22 -7.88 1.30
CA LEU A 531 -3.03 -7.74 2.74
C LEU A 531 -4.20 -6.98 3.35
N LEU A 532 -4.62 -7.38 4.55
CA LEU A 532 -5.54 -6.62 5.41
C LEU A 532 -4.94 -5.29 5.91
N THR A 533 -3.81 -4.85 5.36
CA THR A 533 -3.12 -3.63 5.78
C THR A 533 -3.61 -2.43 4.95
N PRO A 534 -3.78 -1.25 5.55
CA PRO A 534 -4.22 -0.04 4.83
C PRO A 534 -3.23 0.48 3.77
N ARG A 535 -1.98 0.00 3.75
CA ARG A 535 -0.93 0.51 2.87
C ARG A 535 -1.14 0.08 1.40
N PRO A 536 -0.73 0.91 0.42
CA PRO A 536 -0.88 0.61 -1.00
C PRO A 536 -0.13 -0.67 -1.40
N HIS A 537 -0.64 -1.32 -2.44
CA HIS A 537 -0.04 -2.50 -3.04
C HIS A 537 1.33 -2.18 -3.64
N LEU A 538 2.39 -2.43 -2.89
CA LEU A 538 3.75 -2.41 -3.44
C LEU A 538 4.00 -3.69 -4.24
N GLY A 539 4.75 -3.54 -5.32
CA GLY A 539 5.36 -4.65 -6.03
C GLY A 539 6.37 -5.39 -5.15
N PHE A 540 6.92 -6.46 -5.69
CA PHE A 540 7.91 -7.28 -4.99
C PHE A 540 8.96 -7.77 -5.97
N ARG A 541 10.07 -8.28 -5.44
CA ARG A 541 11.10 -8.92 -6.26
C ARG A 541 11.20 -10.40 -5.91
N TYR A 542 11.13 -11.25 -6.93
CA TYR A 542 11.32 -12.69 -6.76
C TYR A 542 12.19 -13.24 -7.86
N SER A 543 13.21 -14.02 -7.50
CA SER A 543 14.16 -14.57 -8.47
C SER A 543 14.68 -13.47 -9.40
N ASP A 544 15.18 -12.38 -8.82
CA ASP A 544 15.71 -11.18 -9.49
C ASP A 544 14.77 -10.43 -10.45
N ILE A 545 13.56 -10.94 -10.68
CA ILE A 545 12.51 -10.33 -11.51
C ILE A 545 11.67 -9.39 -10.64
N GLN A 546 11.57 -8.13 -11.04
CA GLN A 546 10.70 -7.14 -10.40
C GLN A 546 9.26 -7.33 -10.86
N VAL A 547 8.35 -7.54 -9.92
CA VAL A 547 6.90 -7.57 -10.17
C VAL A 547 6.34 -6.20 -9.84
N LEU A 548 5.69 -5.57 -10.81
CA LEU A 548 5.01 -4.29 -10.65
C LEU A 548 3.51 -4.49 -10.36
N PRO A 549 2.89 -3.61 -9.56
CA PRO A 549 1.44 -3.61 -9.38
C PRO A 549 0.75 -3.14 -10.67
N ARG A 550 -0.19 -3.94 -11.16
CA ARG A 550 -1.00 -3.68 -12.36
C ARG A 550 -2.41 -3.25 -11.94
N GLN A 551 -2.95 -2.21 -12.56
CA GLN A 551 -4.25 -1.63 -12.22
C GLN A 551 -5.34 -2.15 -13.15
N THR A 552 -6.53 -2.36 -12.59
CA THR A 552 -7.74 -2.56 -13.38
C THR A 552 -8.28 -1.21 -13.85
N CYS A 553 -8.96 -1.19 -14.98
CA CYS A 553 -9.57 0.02 -15.54
C CYS A 553 -11.11 0.03 -15.48
N GLY A 554 -11.70 -0.92 -14.76
CA GLY A 554 -13.16 -1.02 -14.57
C GLY A 554 -13.94 -1.63 -15.74
N ILE A 555 -13.30 -1.96 -16.86
CA ILE A 555 -13.89 -2.72 -17.97
C ILE A 555 -13.47 -4.19 -17.92
N TYR A 556 -14.37 -5.10 -18.34
CA TYR A 556 -14.16 -6.54 -18.25
C TYR A 556 -13.28 -7.08 -19.38
N SER A 557 -12.65 -8.24 -19.17
CA SER A 557 -11.85 -8.94 -20.20
C SER A 557 -12.67 -9.51 -21.36
N ARG A 558 -13.99 -9.69 -21.18
CA ARG A 558 -14.88 -10.15 -22.24
C ARG A 558 -15.36 -8.98 -23.11
N PHE A 559 -15.69 -9.27 -24.37
CA PHE A 559 -16.34 -8.30 -25.24
C PHE A 559 -17.72 -7.95 -24.68
N ILE A 560 -18.01 -6.65 -24.60
CA ILE A 560 -19.28 -6.11 -24.13
C ILE A 560 -19.52 -4.76 -24.83
N HIS A 561 -20.73 -4.57 -25.36
CA HIS A 561 -21.15 -3.27 -25.88
C HIS A 561 -21.45 -2.34 -24.70
N VAL A 562 -21.39 -1.01 -24.92
CA VAL A 562 -21.68 -0.05 -23.84
C VAL A 562 -23.13 -0.15 -23.35
N GLU A 563 -24.07 -0.51 -24.23
CA GLU A 563 -25.46 -0.74 -23.86
C GLU A 563 -25.66 -1.94 -22.92
N ASP A 564 -24.81 -2.97 -23.05
CA ASP A 564 -24.85 -4.17 -22.22
C ASP A 564 -23.93 -4.08 -20.99
N PHE A 565 -23.09 -3.05 -20.92
CA PHE A 565 -22.20 -2.84 -19.78
C PHE A 565 -23.02 -2.59 -18.52
N PRO A 566 -22.76 -3.28 -17.38
CA PRO A 566 -23.50 -3.05 -16.15
C PRO A 566 -23.45 -1.58 -15.71
N GLY A 567 -24.61 -0.91 -15.70
CA GLY A 567 -24.73 0.52 -15.42
C GLY A 567 -24.46 1.45 -16.61
N GLY A 568 -24.18 0.90 -17.81
CA GLY A 568 -24.04 1.60 -19.08
C GLY A 568 -22.99 2.71 -19.07
N GLU A 569 -23.24 3.76 -19.88
CA GLU A 569 -22.38 4.95 -19.92
C GLU A 569 -22.29 5.66 -18.56
N ALA A 570 -23.38 5.69 -17.78
CA ALA A 570 -23.40 6.34 -16.47
C ALA A 570 -22.31 5.77 -15.55
N ARG A 571 -22.17 4.43 -15.52
CA ARG A 571 -21.11 3.78 -14.75
C ARG A 571 -19.71 4.14 -15.25
N LEU A 572 -19.50 4.27 -16.55
CA LEU A 572 -18.20 4.70 -17.09
C LEU A 572 -17.87 6.13 -16.67
N ARG A 573 -18.85 7.04 -16.66
CA ARG A 573 -18.68 8.43 -16.19
C ARG A 573 -18.31 8.48 -14.71
N GLU A 574 -18.93 7.63 -13.87
CA GLU A 574 -18.59 7.48 -12.45
C GLU A 574 -17.16 7.00 -12.21
N LEU A 575 -16.54 6.26 -13.15
CA LEU A 575 -15.13 5.87 -13.04
C LEU A 575 -14.19 7.03 -13.39
N LEU A 576 -14.62 7.94 -14.27
CA LEU A 576 -13.79 8.98 -14.88
C LEU A 576 -13.79 10.30 -14.12
N PHE A 577 -14.96 10.84 -13.77
CA PHE A 577 -15.07 12.23 -13.32
C PHE A 577 -15.08 12.31 -11.79
N GLY A 578 -13.88 12.34 -11.20
CA GLY A 578 -13.72 12.17 -9.75
C GLY A 578 -13.96 10.73 -9.30
N GLY A 579 -13.82 9.79 -10.23
CA GLY A 579 -14.03 8.36 -10.00
C GLY A 579 -12.78 7.57 -9.68
N SER A 580 -12.96 6.27 -9.45
CA SER A 580 -11.86 5.36 -9.07
C SER A 580 -10.74 5.32 -10.11
N LEU A 581 -11.04 5.30 -11.42
CA LEU A 581 -10.02 5.27 -12.47
C LEU A 581 -9.19 6.57 -12.52
N PHE A 582 -9.85 7.72 -12.34
CA PHE A 582 -9.16 9.00 -12.20
C PHE A 582 -8.25 9.04 -10.97
N TYR A 583 -8.75 8.60 -9.82
CA TYR A 583 -7.94 8.58 -8.60
C TYR A 583 -6.78 7.58 -8.67
N THR A 584 -6.95 6.45 -9.36
CA THR A 584 -5.84 5.53 -9.63
C THR A 584 -4.71 6.27 -10.34
N LEU A 585 -5.00 7.05 -11.38
CA LEU A 585 -3.97 7.81 -12.11
C LEU A 585 -3.43 9.01 -11.32
N LEU A 586 -4.28 9.68 -10.51
CA LEU A 586 -3.88 10.79 -9.64
C LEU A 586 -2.87 10.35 -8.57
N LEU A 587 -3.14 9.21 -7.92
CA LEU A 587 -2.46 8.77 -6.71
C LEU A 587 -1.29 7.81 -6.97
N ASN A 588 -1.23 7.15 -8.14
CA ASN A 588 -0.14 6.23 -8.47
C ASN A 588 0.87 6.88 -9.42
N PRO A 589 2.11 7.16 -8.96
CA PRO A 589 3.15 7.74 -9.81
C PRO A 589 3.54 6.87 -11.01
N VAL A 590 3.32 5.56 -10.92
CA VAL A 590 3.52 4.58 -11.99
C VAL A 590 2.29 3.69 -12.05
N SER A 591 1.63 3.63 -13.20
CA SER A 591 0.41 2.84 -13.44
C SER A 591 0.55 1.98 -14.69
N ILE A 592 0.34 0.68 -14.59
CA ILE A 592 0.20 -0.26 -15.71
C ILE A 592 -1.27 -0.71 -15.74
N PHE A 593 -2.05 -0.22 -16.69
CA PHE A 593 -3.44 -0.62 -16.84
C PHE A 593 -3.55 -1.92 -17.64
N MET A 594 -4.33 -2.87 -17.11
CA MET A 594 -4.72 -4.08 -17.82
C MET A 594 -5.94 -3.83 -18.71
N THR A 595 -5.79 -4.05 -20.01
CA THR A 595 -6.87 -4.21 -20.99
C THR A 595 -6.67 -5.50 -21.77
N HIS A 596 -7.65 -5.89 -22.57
CA HIS A 596 -7.62 -7.09 -23.41
C HIS A 596 -7.99 -6.70 -24.85
N MET A 597 -7.54 -7.47 -25.85
CA MET A 597 -7.85 -7.23 -27.27
C MET A 597 -9.37 -7.08 -27.54
N THR A 598 -10.19 -7.78 -26.77
CA THR A 598 -11.66 -7.67 -26.81
C THR A 598 -12.17 -6.26 -26.51
N ASN A 599 -11.48 -5.47 -25.69
CA ASN A 599 -11.88 -4.10 -25.35
C ASN A 599 -11.73 -3.10 -26.50
N TYR A 600 -11.06 -3.52 -27.59
CA TYR A 600 -10.80 -2.73 -28.78
C TYR A 600 -11.66 -3.18 -29.98
N LYS A 601 -12.53 -4.17 -29.80
CA LYS A 601 -13.51 -4.60 -30.80
C LYS A 601 -14.76 -3.70 -30.77
N GLY A 602 -15.52 -3.69 -31.87
CA GLY A 602 -16.87 -3.12 -31.92
C GLY A 602 -16.89 -1.64 -31.55
N ASP A 603 -17.45 -1.31 -30.38
CA ASP A 603 -17.55 0.07 -29.88
C ASP A 603 -16.22 0.66 -29.39
N ARG A 604 -15.18 -0.17 -29.26
CA ARG A 604 -13.82 0.21 -28.83
C ARG A 604 -13.83 0.86 -27.45
N LEU A 605 -14.47 0.18 -26.50
CA LEU A 605 -14.72 0.66 -25.16
C LEU A 605 -13.46 1.16 -24.42
N ALA A 606 -12.31 0.49 -24.59
CA ALA A 606 -11.04 0.96 -24.00
C ALA A 606 -10.61 2.33 -24.58
N LEU A 607 -10.68 2.52 -25.89
CA LEU A 607 -10.34 3.80 -26.52
C LEU A 607 -11.28 4.91 -26.06
N TYR A 608 -12.58 4.59 -25.96
CA TYR A 608 -13.61 5.49 -25.45
C TYR A 608 -13.34 5.96 -24.02
N LEU A 609 -13.03 5.03 -23.12
CA LEU A 609 -12.79 5.29 -21.70
C LEU A 609 -11.51 6.12 -21.46
N PHE A 610 -10.38 5.69 -22.03
CA PHE A 610 -9.09 6.34 -21.76
C PHE A 610 -8.97 7.71 -22.45
N ASP A 611 -9.61 7.94 -23.59
CA ASP A 611 -9.64 9.27 -24.21
C ASP A 611 -10.31 10.29 -23.29
N ALA A 612 -11.45 9.92 -22.69
CA ALA A 612 -12.16 10.75 -21.73
C ALA A 612 -11.33 10.98 -20.45
N LEU A 613 -10.65 9.95 -19.94
CA LEU A 613 -9.76 10.06 -18.79
C LEU A 613 -8.63 11.06 -19.03
N PHE A 614 -7.90 10.93 -20.14
CA PHE A 614 -6.75 11.79 -20.42
C PHE A 614 -7.16 13.24 -20.66
N ARG A 615 -8.31 13.47 -21.31
CA ARG A 615 -8.89 14.81 -21.42
C ARG A 615 -9.25 15.37 -20.05
N PHE A 616 -9.90 14.59 -19.19
CA PHE A 616 -10.29 15.03 -17.85
C PHE A 616 -9.07 15.38 -16.97
N VAL A 617 -8.03 14.54 -16.96
CA VAL A 617 -6.78 14.81 -16.24
C VAL A 617 -6.11 16.08 -16.76
N ARG A 618 -5.99 16.21 -18.09
CA ARG A 618 -5.46 17.44 -18.71
C ARG A 618 -6.30 18.64 -18.31
N ASP A 619 -7.61 18.50 -18.24
CA ASP A 619 -8.50 19.62 -18.01
C ASP A 619 -8.54 20.06 -16.54
N TRP A 620 -8.37 19.17 -15.57
CA TRP A 620 -8.51 19.49 -14.15
C TRP A 620 -7.21 19.51 -13.35
N THR A 621 -6.11 19.04 -13.91
CA THR A 621 -4.85 18.90 -13.18
C THR A 621 -3.65 19.53 -13.91
N ASN A 622 -2.57 19.74 -13.17
CA ASN A 622 -1.26 20.12 -13.68
C ASN A 622 -0.34 18.89 -13.89
N LEU A 623 -0.90 17.67 -13.81
CA LEU A 623 -0.14 16.45 -13.99
C LEU A 623 0.41 16.32 -15.40
N GLN A 624 1.61 15.76 -15.50
CA GLN A 624 2.26 15.43 -16.76
C GLN A 624 2.23 13.91 -16.97
N LEU A 625 1.49 13.47 -17.98
CA LEU A 625 1.39 12.05 -18.32
C LEU A 625 2.52 11.65 -19.27
N VAL A 626 3.23 10.57 -18.93
CA VAL A 626 4.36 10.05 -19.70
C VAL A 626 4.24 8.54 -19.83
N SER A 627 4.61 7.98 -20.97
CA SER A 627 4.74 6.55 -21.18
C SER A 627 6.19 6.15 -21.46
N ALA A 628 6.57 4.95 -21.05
CA ALA A 628 7.89 4.38 -21.29
C ALA A 628 7.81 2.86 -21.39
N PRO A 629 8.84 2.21 -21.99
CA PRO A 629 8.90 0.76 -22.02
C PRO A 629 8.83 0.14 -20.61
N PRO A 630 8.25 -1.05 -20.45
CA PRO A 630 8.03 -1.66 -19.13
C PRO A 630 9.29 -1.78 -18.25
N GLU A 631 10.45 -2.01 -18.85
CA GLU A 631 11.73 -2.13 -18.13
C GLU A 631 12.15 -0.80 -17.50
N HIS A 632 11.98 0.32 -18.21
CA HIS A 632 12.26 1.66 -17.68
C HIS A 632 11.24 2.04 -16.60
N LEU A 633 9.97 1.66 -16.79
CA LEU A 633 8.96 1.84 -15.75
C LEU A 633 9.30 1.04 -14.49
N SER A 634 9.83 -0.17 -14.64
CA SER A 634 10.36 -0.98 -13.55
C SER A 634 11.47 -0.25 -12.80
N GLU A 635 12.44 0.33 -13.50
CA GLU A 635 13.53 1.08 -12.86
C GLU A 635 13.01 2.30 -12.09
N VAL A 636 12.15 3.12 -12.72
CA VAL A 636 11.51 4.27 -12.07
C VAL A 636 10.75 3.84 -10.82
N TYR A 637 9.96 2.77 -10.91
CA TYR A 637 9.20 2.21 -9.80
C TYR A 637 10.13 1.75 -8.68
N THR A 638 11.11 0.91 -9.01
CA THR A 638 12.05 0.32 -8.06
C THR A 638 12.83 1.38 -7.28
N HIS A 639 13.30 2.43 -7.95
CA HIS A 639 14.01 3.53 -7.28
C HIS A 639 13.07 4.37 -6.41
N ARG A 640 11.87 4.69 -6.93
CA ARG A 640 10.88 5.50 -6.22
C ARG A 640 10.43 4.86 -4.91
N PHE A 641 10.25 3.54 -4.91
CA PHE A 641 9.68 2.79 -3.80
C PHE A 641 10.71 1.90 -3.08
N SER A 642 12.01 2.09 -3.32
CA SER A 642 13.06 1.23 -2.74
C SER A 642 13.07 1.26 -1.21
N SER A 643 12.90 2.44 -0.60
CA SER A 643 12.85 2.60 0.86
C SER A 643 11.55 2.09 1.48
N LEU A 644 10.54 1.85 0.65
CA LEU A 644 9.22 1.37 1.07
C LEU A 644 9.05 -0.15 0.93
N GLY A 645 10.05 -0.84 0.37
CA GLY A 645 10.06 -2.30 0.25
C GLY A 645 9.62 -2.85 -1.11
N ALA A 646 9.59 -2.03 -2.18
CA ALA A 646 9.23 -2.52 -3.53
C ALA A 646 10.16 -3.61 -4.08
N GLN A 647 11.37 -3.73 -3.54
CA GLN A 647 12.34 -4.77 -3.87
C GLN A 647 12.34 -5.95 -2.87
N ASP A 648 11.49 -5.91 -1.86
CA ASP A 648 11.42 -7.00 -0.89
C ASP A 648 10.80 -8.26 -1.51
N LEU A 649 11.03 -9.40 -0.88
CA LEU A 649 10.40 -10.67 -1.23
C LEU A 649 8.88 -10.61 -1.03
N PRO A 650 8.11 -11.44 -1.78
CA PRO A 650 6.66 -11.40 -1.73
C PRO A 650 6.13 -11.77 -0.34
N VAL A 651 5.15 -11.03 0.17
CA VAL A 651 4.48 -11.35 1.43
C VAL A 651 3.36 -12.35 1.15
N TYR A 652 3.58 -13.61 1.51
CA TYR A 652 2.63 -14.70 1.25
C TYR A 652 1.39 -14.65 2.17
N SER A 653 0.20 -14.75 1.58
CA SER A 653 -1.09 -15.04 2.19
C SER A 653 -1.46 -16.52 2.04
N ASP A 654 -2.48 -16.99 2.77
CA ASP A 654 -3.04 -18.33 2.57
C ASP A 654 -3.80 -18.40 1.23
N PRO A 655 -3.34 -19.19 0.24
CA PRO A 655 -4.00 -19.30 -1.06
C PRO A 655 -5.42 -19.86 -0.95
N CYS A 656 -5.73 -20.61 0.10
CA CYS A 656 -7.07 -21.17 0.32
C CYS A 656 -8.08 -20.13 0.84
N HIS A 657 -7.63 -18.96 1.31
CA HIS A 657 -8.52 -17.95 1.90
C HIS A 657 -9.20 -17.10 0.83
N ASP A 658 -8.46 -16.70 -0.20
CA ASP A 658 -8.98 -15.93 -1.32
C ASP A 658 -9.40 -16.87 -2.48
N ARG A 659 -10.58 -16.62 -3.06
CA ARG A 659 -11.12 -17.48 -4.13
C ARG A 659 -10.33 -17.35 -5.43
N HIS A 660 -9.74 -16.18 -5.68
CA HIS A 660 -8.93 -15.97 -6.88
C HIS A 660 -7.58 -16.67 -6.73
N ASP A 661 -6.86 -16.44 -5.63
CA ASP A 661 -5.58 -17.09 -5.33
C ASP A 661 -5.73 -18.63 -5.36
N LEU A 662 -6.80 -19.18 -4.78
CA LEU A 662 -7.08 -20.62 -4.81
C LEU A 662 -7.28 -21.15 -6.24
N ALA A 663 -7.94 -20.37 -7.11
CA ALA A 663 -8.21 -20.77 -8.49
C ALA A 663 -6.95 -20.80 -9.37
N ILE A 664 -5.87 -20.13 -8.94
CA ILE A 664 -4.58 -20.10 -9.63
C ILE A 664 -3.44 -20.76 -8.83
N TRP A 665 -3.78 -21.48 -7.77
CA TRP A 665 -2.88 -22.31 -6.97
C TRP A 665 -2.80 -23.73 -7.56
N PRO A 666 -1.62 -24.36 -7.67
CA PRO A 666 -1.53 -25.75 -8.14
C PRO A 666 -2.37 -26.69 -7.27
N ALA A 667 -3.20 -27.52 -7.91
CA ALA A 667 -4.23 -28.31 -7.22
C ALA A 667 -3.65 -29.39 -6.28
N ASP A 668 -2.43 -29.84 -6.54
CA ASP A 668 -1.68 -30.80 -5.74
C ASP A 668 -0.89 -30.14 -4.58
N TRP A 669 -0.81 -28.80 -4.55
CA TRP A 669 -0.10 -28.08 -3.51
C TRP A 669 -1.01 -27.87 -2.29
N PRO A 670 -0.50 -28.12 -1.06
CA PRO A 670 -1.29 -27.92 0.16
C PRO A 670 -1.62 -26.44 0.38
N CYS A 671 -2.73 -26.13 1.05
CA CYS A 671 -3.05 -24.81 1.62
C CYS A 671 -4.10 -24.93 2.74
N GLY A 672 -4.48 -23.80 3.35
CA GLY A 672 -5.55 -23.75 4.34
C GLY A 672 -5.14 -24.25 5.73
N SER A 673 -6.10 -24.18 6.65
CA SER A 673 -5.92 -24.52 8.07
C SER A 673 -5.41 -25.94 8.34
N LYS A 674 -5.63 -26.87 7.40
CA LYS A 674 -5.12 -28.25 7.50
C LYS A 674 -3.65 -28.38 7.12
N ALA A 675 -3.07 -27.43 6.38
CA ALA A 675 -1.66 -27.46 5.99
C ALA A 675 -0.81 -26.47 6.80
N LEU A 676 -1.40 -25.33 7.16
CA LEU A 676 -0.75 -24.25 7.89
C LEU A 676 -0.59 -24.55 9.38
N PRO A 677 0.40 -23.94 10.05
CA PRO A 677 0.57 -24.10 11.49
C PRO A 677 -0.53 -23.34 12.25
N GLY A 678 -1.15 -24.00 13.22
CA GLY A 678 -2.03 -23.36 14.21
C GLY A 678 -1.26 -22.73 15.39
N LEU A 679 0.01 -23.09 15.55
CA LEU A 679 0.89 -22.59 16.60
C LEU A 679 2.28 -22.22 16.05
N ILE A 680 2.82 -21.08 16.47
CA ILE A 680 4.22 -20.68 16.22
C ILE A 680 4.90 -20.30 17.53
N ILE A 681 6.07 -20.89 17.78
CA ILE A 681 6.91 -20.56 18.94
C ILE A 681 8.01 -19.59 18.50
N LEU A 682 7.94 -18.35 18.98
CA LEU A 682 8.70 -17.22 18.45
C LEU A 682 10.13 -17.11 18.99
N GLY A 683 10.42 -17.74 20.13
CA GLY A 683 11.65 -17.52 20.90
C GLY A 683 11.38 -16.70 22.17
N PRO A 684 12.28 -15.77 22.54
CA PRO A 684 13.61 -15.51 21.98
C PRO A 684 14.59 -16.69 22.12
N GLN A 685 15.78 -16.59 21.53
CA GLN A 685 16.84 -17.57 21.71
C GLN A 685 17.31 -17.68 23.17
N LYS A 686 17.86 -18.84 23.53
CA LYS A 686 18.42 -19.14 24.87
C LYS A 686 17.41 -19.11 26.04
N SER A 687 16.12 -19.20 25.74
CA SER A 687 15.01 -19.30 26.69
C SER A 687 14.58 -20.74 27.03
N GLY A 688 15.12 -21.75 26.34
CA GLY A 688 14.70 -23.15 26.52
C GLY A 688 13.73 -23.67 25.45
N SER A 689 13.50 -22.90 24.39
CA SER A 689 12.60 -23.25 23.28
C SER A 689 12.83 -24.63 22.64
N THR A 690 14.06 -25.16 22.59
CA THR A 690 14.30 -26.52 22.09
C THR A 690 13.69 -27.59 22.99
N ALA A 691 13.89 -27.49 24.31
CA ALA A 691 13.30 -28.43 25.26
C ALA A 691 11.78 -28.39 25.20
N PHE A 692 11.24 -27.17 25.09
CA PHE A 692 9.82 -26.93 24.94
C PHE A 692 9.21 -27.66 23.74
N VAL A 693 9.81 -27.54 22.55
CA VAL A 693 9.34 -28.26 21.35
C VAL A 693 9.44 -29.78 21.53
N HIS A 694 10.54 -30.29 22.07
CA HIS A 694 10.71 -31.72 22.31
C HIS A 694 9.66 -32.29 23.24
N PHE A 695 9.26 -31.57 24.29
CA PHE A 695 8.20 -32.01 25.18
C PHE A 695 6.82 -31.89 24.53
N LEU A 696 6.51 -30.81 23.81
CA LEU A 696 5.22 -30.67 23.11
C LEU A 696 4.93 -31.82 22.14
N ARG A 697 5.97 -32.33 21.46
CA ARG A 697 5.87 -33.47 20.55
C ARG A 697 5.43 -34.78 21.21
N LEU A 698 5.42 -34.88 22.54
CA LEU A 698 4.88 -36.04 23.25
C LEU A 698 3.34 -36.12 23.15
N ASN A 699 2.64 -35.02 22.85
CA ASN A 699 1.20 -35.04 22.63
C ASN A 699 0.90 -35.34 21.15
N PRO A 700 0.18 -36.44 20.83
CA PRO A 700 -0.14 -36.83 19.45
C PRO A 700 -1.07 -35.84 18.72
N SER A 701 -1.74 -34.95 19.44
CA SER A 701 -2.54 -33.85 18.86
C SER A 701 -1.68 -32.71 18.30
N LEU A 702 -0.36 -32.73 18.52
CA LEU A 702 0.57 -31.69 18.08
C LEU A 702 1.57 -32.26 17.06
N LEU A 703 1.65 -31.62 15.89
CA LEU A 703 2.55 -32.03 14.81
C LEU A 703 3.61 -30.94 14.55
N ALA A 704 4.87 -31.24 14.84
CA ALA A 704 5.99 -30.33 14.56
C ALA A 704 6.40 -30.36 13.08
N ASN A 705 7.06 -29.29 12.62
CA ASN A 705 7.74 -29.25 11.32
C ASN A 705 8.79 -30.36 11.15
N ARG A 706 9.20 -30.62 9.91
CA ARG A 706 10.34 -31.51 9.58
C ARG A 706 11.66 -30.94 10.10
N TYR A 707 12.53 -31.85 10.53
CA TYR A 707 13.87 -31.50 10.97
C TYR A 707 14.76 -31.11 9.77
N GLN A 708 15.47 -30.00 9.90
CA GLN A 708 16.35 -29.43 8.86
C GLN A 708 17.80 -29.87 9.10
N PHE A 709 18.13 -31.10 8.71
CA PHE A 709 19.46 -31.67 8.90
C PHE A 709 20.55 -30.84 8.19
N GLY A 710 21.71 -30.67 8.85
CA GLY A 710 22.86 -29.94 8.30
C GLY A 710 22.67 -28.42 8.17
N THR A 711 21.53 -27.86 8.59
CA THR A 711 21.23 -26.42 8.48
C THR A 711 20.69 -25.87 9.80
N THR A 712 19.38 -25.69 9.92
CA THR A 712 18.71 -25.00 11.04
C THR A 712 18.12 -25.93 12.09
N PHE A 713 18.32 -27.25 11.94
CA PHE A 713 17.94 -28.29 12.90
C PHE A 713 16.42 -28.29 13.18
N GLU A 714 16.01 -28.03 14.43
CA GLU A 714 14.60 -27.96 14.80
C GLU A 714 13.87 -26.73 14.24
N GLU A 715 14.59 -25.69 13.81
CA GLU A 715 14.01 -24.42 13.37
C GLU A 715 13.86 -24.37 11.85
N LEU A 716 12.80 -23.71 11.35
CA LEU A 716 12.67 -23.45 9.92
C LEU A 716 13.31 -22.11 9.52
N GLN A 717 13.17 -21.09 10.37
CA GLN A 717 13.64 -19.72 10.15
C GLN A 717 13.10 -19.09 8.85
N PHE A 718 11.97 -19.61 8.35
CA PHE A 718 11.36 -19.19 7.09
C PHE A 718 10.99 -17.71 7.09
N PHE A 719 10.36 -17.21 8.15
CA PHE A 719 9.87 -15.83 8.16
C PHE A 719 10.95 -14.78 8.46
N SER A 720 12.07 -15.16 9.10
CA SER A 720 13.15 -14.24 9.47
C SER A 720 14.33 -14.22 8.49
N SER A 721 14.54 -15.28 7.70
CA SER A 721 15.62 -15.37 6.72
C SER A 721 15.11 -15.18 5.30
N ASP A 722 15.52 -14.11 4.63
CA ASP A 722 15.14 -13.85 3.22
C ASP A 722 15.61 -14.96 2.28
N GLN A 723 16.79 -15.54 2.53
CA GLN A 723 17.31 -16.66 1.73
C GLN A 723 16.40 -17.90 1.80
N ILE A 724 15.83 -18.20 2.98
CA ILE A 724 14.92 -19.33 3.16
C ILE A 724 13.52 -18.96 2.65
N TYR A 725 13.06 -17.74 2.93
CA TYR A 725 11.76 -17.22 2.49
C TYR A 725 11.61 -17.20 0.96
N ALA A 726 12.70 -16.92 0.24
CA ALA A 726 12.77 -16.96 -1.22
C ALA A 726 12.53 -18.36 -1.82
N ARG A 727 12.57 -19.43 -1.02
CA ARG A 727 12.17 -20.78 -1.49
C ARG A 727 10.67 -20.91 -1.76
N GLY A 728 9.87 -19.98 -1.25
CA GLY A 728 8.44 -19.89 -1.54
C GLY A 728 7.53 -20.58 -0.54
N LEU A 729 6.24 -20.25 -0.62
CA LEU A 729 5.21 -20.79 0.29
C LEU A 729 5.07 -22.31 0.17
N HIS A 730 5.11 -22.86 -1.05
CA HIS A 730 5.04 -24.31 -1.25
C HIS A 730 6.16 -25.05 -0.50
N TRP A 731 7.39 -24.54 -0.56
CA TRP A 731 8.51 -25.10 0.20
C TRP A 731 8.21 -25.11 1.70
N TYR A 732 7.68 -24.01 2.26
CA TYR A 732 7.33 -23.93 3.68
C TYR A 732 6.26 -24.95 4.08
N LEU A 733 5.19 -25.08 3.29
CA LEU A 733 4.10 -26.02 3.57
C LEU A 733 4.54 -27.49 3.49
N THR A 734 5.44 -27.83 2.57
CA THR A 734 6.02 -29.19 2.52
C THR A 734 6.83 -29.53 3.77
N GLN A 735 7.37 -28.55 4.49
CA GLN A 735 8.04 -28.78 5.79
C GLN A 735 7.06 -29.12 6.92
N LEU A 736 5.75 -28.92 6.71
CA LEU A 736 4.68 -29.20 7.67
C LEU A 736 3.83 -30.43 7.29
N ASN A 737 4.17 -31.10 6.18
CA ASN A 737 3.46 -32.28 5.68
C ASN A 737 3.91 -33.57 6.36
N ASP A 738 2.92 -34.40 6.69
CA ASP A 738 3.01 -35.61 7.52
C ASP A 738 3.48 -36.88 6.77
N SER A 739 4.11 -36.76 5.59
CA SER A 739 4.33 -37.91 4.70
C SER A 739 5.29 -39.01 5.23
N ASP A 740 5.91 -38.80 6.40
CA ASP A 740 6.88 -39.74 7.00
C ASP A 740 6.33 -40.49 8.23
N SER A 741 5.10 -40.22 8.67
CA SER A 741 4.48 -41.01 9.73
C SER A 741 3.89 -42.28 9.12
N SER A 742 4.69 -43.35 9.10
CA SER A 742 4.10 -44.69 9.13
C SER A 742 3.17 -44.75 10.34
N PRO A 743 1.93 -45.24 10.20
CA PRO A 743 1.07 -45.43 11.35
C PRO A 743 1.67 -46.55 12.20
N ASP A 744 2.49 -46.18 13.20
CA ASP A 744 2.76 -47.10 14.30
C ASP A 744 1.40 -47.44 14.92
N ALA A 745 1.15 -48.73 15.14
CA ALA A 745 -0.15 -49.34 15.43
C ALA A 745 -0.89 -48.83 16.68
N PHE A 746 -0.37 -47.80 17.35
CA PHE A 746 -0.96 -47.13 18.52
C PHE A 746 -1.87 -45.93 18.16
N ASP A 747 -1.90 -45.50 16.90
CA ASP A 747 -2.37 -44.16 16.51
C ASP A 747 -3.65 -44.16 15.64
N MET A 748 -4.55 -45.15 15.81
CA MET A 748 -5.86 -45.18 15.14
C MET A 748 -6.98 -44.47 15.92
N SER A 749 -6.72 -44.00 17.15
CA SER A 749 -7.73 -43.38 18.03
C SER A 749 -7.68 -41.85 18.10
N PHE A 750 -6.58 -41.23 17.67
CA PHE A 750 -6.43 -39.77 17.66
C PHE A 750 -6.82 -39.23 16.27
N GLY A 751 -8.02 -38.66 16.20
CA GLY A 751 -8.68 -38.21 14.95
C GLY A 751 -7.92 -37.19 14.11
N LYS A 752 -8.49 -36.90 12.93
CA LYS A 752 -7.95 -36.06 11.84
C LYS A 752 -7.60 -34.58 12.20
N ASP A 753 -7.74 -34.15 13.45
CA ASP A 753 -7.62 -32.76 13.88
C ASP A 753 -6.35 -32.52 14.72
N ARG A 754 -5.18 -32.58 14.07
CA ARG A 754 -3.88 -32.22 14.66
C ARG A 754 -3.56 -30.74 14.49
N VAL A 755 -3.02 -30.12 15.53
CA VAL A 755 -2.48 -28.75 15.48
C VAL A 755 -1.03 -28.81 15.02
N ARG A 756 -0.77 -28.30 13.81
CA ARG A 756 0.59 -28.13 13.28
C ARG A 756 1.30 -26.97 13.95
N PHE A 757 2.60 -27.09 14.16
CA PHE A 757 3.39 -26.02 14.73
C PHE A 757 4.84 -26.01 14.25
N GLU A 758 5.44 -24.81 14.30
CA GLU A 758 6.88 -24.64 14.12
C GLU A 758 7.48 -23.80 15.25
N LYS A 759 8.80 -23.83 15.36
CA LYS A 759 9.55 -23.03 16.31
C LYS A 759 10.79 -22.45 15.66
N SER A 760 10.90 -21.14 15.63
CA SER A 760 12.09 -20.45 15.15
C SER A 760 12.36 -19.27 16.07
N ALA A 761 13.40 -19.39 16.89
CA ALA A 761 13.63 -18.46 17.99
C ALA A 761 14.14 -17.07 17.53
N THR A 762 14.44 -16.94 16.24
CA THR A 762 14.82 -15.71 15.54
C THR A 762 13.62 -14.85 15.12
N TYR A 763 12.39 -15.36 15.27
CA TYR A 763 11.20 -14.61 14.89
C TYR A 763 10.91 -13.48 15.88
N PHE A 764 11.13 -13.71 17.18
CA PHE A 764 10.79 -12.76 18.24
C PHE A 764 11.33 -11.34 17.97
N GLU A 765 12.60 -11.22 17.57
CA GLU A 765 13.24 -9.93 17.27
C GLU A 765 13.01 -9.40 15.84
N SER A 766 12.60 -10.26 14.91
CA SER A 766 12.54 -9.94 13.48
C SER A 766 11.29 -9.15 13.10
N SER A 767 11.48 -7.95 12.55
CA SER A 767 10.37 -7.11 12.04
C SER A 767 9.71 -7.70 10.81
N LYS A 768 10.49 -8.35 9.95
CA LYS A 768 9.99 -9.05 8.77
C LYS A 768 9.12 -10.24 9.17
N ALA A 769 9.54 -10.98 10.21
CA ALA A 769 8.82 -12.18 10.63
C ALA A 769 7.39 -11.87 11.10
N SER A 770 7.20 -10.82 11.89
CA SER A 770 5.86 -10.47 12.40
C SER A 770 4.88 -10.15 11.27
N ALA A 771 5.31 -9.38 10.26
CA ALA A 771 4.48 -9.04 9.10
C ALA A 771 4.17 -10.27 8.23
N ARG A 772 5.17 -11.10 7.94
CA ARG A 772 5.00 -12.31 7.11
C ARG A 772 4.14 -13.39 7.79
N ILE A 773 4.28 -13.55 9.10
CA ILE A 773 3.46 -14.50 9.88
C ILE A 773 2.01 -14.02 9.93
N TYR A 774 1.77 -12.73 10.16
CA TYR A 774 0.42 -12.17 10.16
C TYR A 774 -0.27 -12.31 8.79
N ALA A 775 0.47 -12.10 7.70
CA ALA A 775 -0.07 -12.27 6.35
C ALA A 775 -0.49 -13.72 6.05
N LEU A 776 0.32 -14.70 6.45
CA LEU A 776 0.07 -16.10 6.12
C LEU A 776 -0.89 -16.80 7.10
N VAL A 777 -0.73 -16.55 8.40
CA VAL A 777 -1.48 -17.23 9.48
C VAL A 777 -1.96 -16.23 10.54
N PRO A 778 -2.86 -15.29 10.20
CA PRO A 778 -3.33 -14.28 11.15
C PRO A 778 -4.04 -14.88 12.38
N GLN A 779 -4.58 -16.11 12.25
CA GLN A 779 -5.27 -16.83 13.31
C GLN A 779 -4.36 -17.72 14.16
N ALA A 780 -3.06 -17.81 13.87
CA ALA A 780 -2.14 -18.65 14.63
C ALA A 780 -2.04 -18.18 16.09
N ARG A 781 -1.86 -19.14 16.99
CA ARG A 781 -1.48 -18.89 18.38
C ARG A 781 0.04 -18.78 18.48
N LEU A 782 0.51 -17.83 19.27
CA LEU A 782 1.92 -17.49 19.40
C LEU A 782 2.40 -17.78 20.81
N ILE A 783 3.59 -18.38 20.95
CA ILE A 783 4.22 -18.63 22.25
C ILE A 783 5.56 -17.93 22.33
N VAL A 784 5.80 -17.22 23.44
CA VAL A 784 7.05 -16.54 23.77
C VAL A 784 7.57 -17.03 25.12
N LEU A 785 8.82 -17.48 25.17
CA LEU A 785 9.49 -17.93 26.39
C LEU A 785 10.44 -16.84 26.91
N LEU A 786 10.07 -16.22 28.02
CA LEU A 786 10.85 -15.14 28.64
C LEU A 786 11.74 -15.68 29.75
N ARG A 787 13.01 -15.27 29.74
CA ARG A 787 14.01 -15.54 30.79
C ARG A 787 14.54 -14.21 31.31
N ASP A 788 15.08 -14.15 32.52
CA ASP A 788 15.85 -12.98 32.97
C ASP A 788 16.78 -12.52 31.82
N PRO A 789 16.65 -11.27 31.35
CA PRO A 789 17.30 -10.83 30.12
C PRO A 789 18.82 -10.79 30.24
N VAL A 790 19.37 -10.60 31.45
CA VAL A 790 20.81 -10.69 31.72
C VAL A 790 21.28 -12.15 31.57
N GLU A 791 20.56 -13.08 32.18
CA GLU A 791 20.85 -14.52 32.08
C GLU A 791 20.74 -15.03 30.64
N ARG A 792 19.77 -14.51 29.88
CA ARG A 792 19.62 -14.83 28.47
C ARG A 792 20.82 -14.29 27.66
N ALA A 793 21.19 -13.03 27.86
CA ALA A 793 22.35 -12.41 27.20
C ALA A 793 23.63 -13.19 27.49
N TYR A 794 23.87 -13.54 28.76
CA TYR A 794 25.02 -14.33 29.17
C TYR A 794 25.01 -15.74 28.55
N SER A 795 23.84 -16.38 28.47
CA SER A 795 23.70 -17.68 27.80
C SER A 795 23.98 -17.60 26.29
N TRP A 796 23.72 -16.46 25.65
CA TRP A 796 24.12 -16.21 24.26
C TRP A 796 25.63 -16.04 24.13
N TYR A 797 26.25 -15.22 24.99
CA TYR A 797 27.70 -15.06 25.04
C TYR A 797 28.42 -16.41 25.18
N GLN A 798 27.99 -17.24 26.14
CA GLN A 798 28.54 -18.57 26.36
C GLN A 798 28.28 -19.54 25.19
N HIS A 799 27.15 -19.35 24.51
CA HIS A 799 26.86 -20.11 23.29
C HIS A 799 27.85 -19.77 22.18
N SER A 800 28.08 -18.49 21.89
CA SER A 800 29.06 -18.04 20.91
C SER A 800 30.48 -18.50 21.27
N LEU A 801 30.85 -18.42 22.56
CA LEU A 801 32.14 -18.93 23.03
C LEU A 801 32.30 -20.43 22.75
N ALA A 802 31.27 -21.23 23.01
CA ALA A 802 31.29 -22.68 22.77
C ALA A 802 31.31 -23.06 21.27
N HIS A 803 30.99 -22.13 20.36
CA HIS A 803 31.12 -22.32 18.91
C HIS A 803 32.46 -21.81 18.37
N ASN A 804 33.38 -21.40 19.25
CA ASN A 804 34.67 -20.81 18.91
C ASN A 804 34.56 -19.51 18.09
N ASP A 805 33.49 -18.74 18.28
CA ASP A 805 33.37 -17.41 17.68
C ASP A 805 34.52 -16.50 18.15
N LEU A 806 35.02 -15.63 17.26
CA LEU A 806 36.15 -14.75 17.56
C LEU A 806 35.84 -13.74 18.68
N ALA A 807 34.71 -13.04 18.58
CA ALA A 807 34.35 -11.95 19.49
C ALA A 807 34.36 -12.31 21.00
N PRO A 808 33.69 -13.38 21.47
CA PRO A 808 33.67 -13.72 22.91
C PRO A 808 35.03 -14.21 23.44
N ARG A 809 36.02 -14.46 22.56
CA ARG A 809 37.40 -14.77 22.95
C ARG A 809 38.27 -13.52 23.08
N LEU A 810 37.84 -12.40 22.48
CA LEU A 810 38.51 -11.11 22.55
C LEU A 810 38.03 -10.30 23.75
N ILE A 811 36.75 -10.33 24.08
CA ILE A 811 36.17 -9.44 25.09
C ILE A 811 35.39 -10.23 26.14
N SER A 812 35.59 -9.91 27.42
CA SER A 812 34.80 -10.46 28.51
C SER A 812 33.34 -10.00 28.42
N PHE A 813 32.42 -10.74 29.04
CA PHE A 813 31.00 -10.36 29.02
C PHE A 813 30.73 -9.00 29.68
N GLU A 814 31.45 -8.65 30.76
CA GLU A 814 31.32 -7.34 31.42
C GLU A 814 31.79 -6.20 30.51
N ASN A 815 32.94 -6.35 29.87
CA ASN A 815 33.46 -5.36 28.91
C ASN A 815 32.61 -5.28 27.65
N LEU A 816 32.00 -6.39 27.23
CA LEU A 816 31.04 -6.39 26.13
C LEU A 816 29.86 -5.48 26.45
N ILE A 817 29.28 -5.56 27.66
CA ILE A 817 28.17 -4.69 28.05
C ILE A 817 28.61 -3.23 28.13
N HIS A 818 29.78 -2.96 28.73
CA HIS A 818 30.26 -1.61 28.97
C HIS A 818 30.66 -0.87 27.68
N PHE A 819 31.40 -1.54 26.80
CA PHE A 819 32.02 -0.90 25.63
C PHE A 819 31.49 -1.41 24.29
N GLY A 820 30.80 -2.56 24.24
CA GLY A 820 30.55 -3.28 22.99
C GLY A 820 29.86 -2.48 21.88
N GLN A 821 28.94 -1.58 22.22
CA GLN A 821 28.28 -0.69 21.24
C GLN A 821 29.24 0.37 20.67
N ASN A 822 30.07 0.94 21.53
CA ASN A 822 30.96 2.07 21.23
C ASN A 822 32.44 1.66 21.24
N ILE A 823 32.73 0.38 20.96
CA ILE A 823 34.08 -0.15 21.02
C ILE A 823 34.95 0.47 19.92
N THR A 824 36.18 0.83 20.27
CA THR A 824 37.18 1.42 19.37
C THR A 824 38.45 0.57 19.32
N GLU A 825 39.32 0.86 18.36
CA GLU A 825 40.63 0.20 18.24
C GLU A 825 41.48 0.38 19.51
N SER A 826 41.49 1.58 20.08
CA SER A 826 42.20 1.86 21.33
C SER A 826 41.71 1.01 22.50
N HIS A 827 40.39 0.84 22.66
CA HIS A 827 39.83 -0.06 23.68
C HIS A 827 40.27 -1.51 23.49
N LEU A 828 40.37 -2.00 22.24
CA LEU A 828 40.80 -3.37 21.95
C LEU A 828 42.28 -3.59 22.27
N ILE A 829 43.14 -2.65 21.82
CA ILE A 829 44.59 -2.72 21.98
C ILE A 829 45.01 -2.52 23.45
N GLN A 830 44.28 -1.71 24.22
CA GLN A 830 44.57 -1.49 25.64
C GLN A 830 44.14 -2.67 26.53
N ASN A 831 43.09 -3.41 26.14
CA ASN A 831 42.54 -4.49 26.96
C ASN A 831 43.07 -5.89 26.60
N ILE A 832 43.73 -6.06 25.46
CA ILE A 832 44.25 -7.36 24.98
C ILE A 832 45.70 -7.18 24.51
N SER A 833 46.60 -8.05 24.98
CA SER A 833 48.00 -8.01 24.57
C SER A 833 48.16 -8.21 23.05
N SER A 834 49.14 -7.55 22.45
CA SER A 834 49.43 -7.69 21.01
C SER A 834 49.76 -9.14 20.62
N THR A 835 50.33 -9.92 21.54
CA THR A 835 50.60 -11.35 21.36
C THR A 835 49.33 -12.18 21.33
N ASP A 836 48.34 -11.88 22.19
CA ASP A 836 47.07 -12.62 22.23
C ASP A 836 46.16 -12.27 21.04
N LEU A 837 46.16 -11.01 20.59
CA LEU A 837 45.48 -10.61 19.35
C LEU A 837 45.98 -11.43 18.17
N ARG A 838 47.31 -11.54 17.98
CA ARG A 838 47.91 -12.33 16.90
C ARG A 838 47.57 -13.81 17.01
N ARG A 839 47.55 -14.39 18.21
CA ARG A 839 47.12 -15.79 18.44
C ARG A 839 45.66 -16.04 18.05
N LEU A 840 44.82 -15.02 18.13
CA LEU A 840 43.41 -15.06 17.74
C LEU A 840 43.20 -14.70 16.26
N GLY A 841 44.27 -14.53 15.48
CA GLY A 841 44.20 -14.18 14.06
C GLY A 841 43.88 -12.71 13.80
N VAL A 842 44.08 -11.84 14.78
CA VAL A 842 43.89 -10.38 14.66
C VAL A 842 45.26 -9.70 14.65
N ASP A 843 45.61 -9.03 13.55
CA ASP A 843 46.88 -8.30 13.45
C ASP A 843 46.72 -6.86 13.98
N PRO A 844 47.35 -6.50 15.12
CA PRO A 844 47.23 -5.17 15.70
C PRO A 844 47.90 -4.07 14.87
N GLY A 845 48.77 -4.42 13.90
CA GLY A 845 49.37 -3.47 12.97
C GLY A 845 48.52 -3.21 11.71
N ASN A 846 47.42 -3.95 11.52
CA ASN A 846 46.60 -3.90 10.32
C ASN A 846 45.18 -3.38 10.66
N THR A 847 44.87 -2.19 10.17
CA THR A 847 43.57 -1.52 10.39
C THR A 847 42.39 -2.38 9.94
N THR A 848 42.45 -3.05 8.79
CA THR A 848 41.35 -3.91 8.31
C THR A 848 41.10 -5.08 9.26
N SER A 849 42.17 -5.70 9.79
CA SER A 849 42.05 -6.80 10.75
C SER A 849 41.38 -6.35 12.06
N LEU A 850 41.75 -5.18 12.57
CA LEU A 850 41.15 -4.58 13.77
C LEU A 850 39.67 -4.24 13.53
N GLN A 851 39.34 -3.65 12.38
CA GLN A 851 37.96 -3.30 12.03
C GLN A 851 37.05 -4.54 11.94
N MET A 852 37.54 -5.65 11.40
CA MET A 852 36.80 -6.92 11.39
C MET A 852 36.54 -7.47 12.80
N ALA A 853 37.51 -7.35 13.72
CA ALA A 853 37.33 -7.74 15.11
C ALA A 853 36.31 -6.84 15.84
N LEU A 854 36.36 -5.52 15.62
CA LEU A 854 35.39 -4.57 16.16
C LEU A 854 33.98 -4.84 15.64
N PHE A 855 33.84 -5.14 14.33
CA PHE A 855 32.56 -5.54 13.74
C PHE A 855 32.01 -6.81 14.41
N ALA A 856 32.85 -7.83 14.61
CA ALA A 856 32.46 -9.06 15.29
C ALA A 856 32.00 -8.81 16.73
N ILE A 857 32.68 -7.93 17.48
CA ILE A 857 32.29 -7.56 18.86
C ILE A 857 30.97 -6.79 18.88
N ARG A 858 30.78 -5.81 18.00
CA ARG A 858 29.49 -5.08 17.88
C ARG A 858 28.36 -6.02 17.49
N HIS A 859 28.63 -6.97 16.60
CA HIS A 859 27.66 -8.01 16.23
C HIS A 859 27.30 -8.88 17.44
N LEU A 860 28.29 -9.37 18.20
CA LEU A 860 28.05 -10.12 19.43
C LEU A 860 27.26 -9.31 20.46
N TYR A 861 27.59 -8.03 20.66
CA TYR A 861 26.85 -7.12 21.54
C TYR A 861 25.38 -7.08 21.16
N ASN A 862 25.08 -6.81 19.88
CA ASN A 862 23.70 -6.74 19.40
C ASN A 862 22.96 -8.07 19.63
N ARG A 863 23.58 -9.22 19.32
CA ARG A 863 22.95 -10.54 19.52
C ARG A 863 22.78 -10.92 21.01
N CYS A 864 23.67 -10.45 21.88
CA CYS A 864 23.56 -10.62 23.33
C CYS A 864 22.46 -9.73 23.93
N ILE A 865 22.48 -8.44 23.61
CA ILE A 865 21.76 -7.40 24.38
C ILE A 865 20.39 -7.09 23.79
N GLU A 866 20.32 -6.86 22.48
CA GLU A 866 19.11 -6.37 21.80
C GLU A 866 17.86 -7.26 22.04
N PRO A 867 17.95 -8.60 22.01
CA PRO A 867 16.77 -9.44 22.22
C PRO A 867 16.18 -9.32 23.64
N GLY A 868 16.84 -8.59 24.57
CA GLY A 868 16.46 -8.38 25.98
C GLY A 868 15.50 -7.24 26.20
N TYR A 869 15.30 -6.40 25.19
CA TYR A 869 14.28 -5.37 25.19
C TYR A 869 12.90 -5.97 24.88
N TYR A 870 12.43 -6.88 25.75
CA TYR A 870 11.22 -7.68 25.50
C TYR A 870 9.98 -6.83 25.22
N ALA A 871 9.79 -5.71 25.92
CA ALA A 871 8.64 -4.83 25.72
C ALA A 871 8.59 -4.27 24.28
N GLN A 872 9.73 -3.83 23.75
CA GLN A 872 9.86 -3.31 22.38
C GLN A 872 9.45 -4.35 21.34
N HIS A 873 9.91 -5.59 21.50
CA HIS A 873 9.58 -6.69 20.61
C HIS A 873 8.11 -7.08 20.72
N LEU A 874 7.59 -7.24 21.94
CA LEU A 874 6.20 -7.59 22.19
C LEU A 874 5.22 -6.53 21.65
N LEU A 875 5.55 -5.25 21.72
CA LEU A 875 4.74 -4.18 21.13
C LEU A 875 4.59 -4.31 19.61
N ARG A 876 5.63 -4.79 18.91
CA ARG A 876 5.58 -5.07 17.47
C ARG A 876 4.66 -6.25 17.15
N TRP A 877 4.66 -7.26 17.98
CA TRP A 877 3.72 -8.38 17.85
C TRP A 877 2.29 -7.96 18.16
N LEU A 878 2.09 -7.12 19.19
CA LEU A 878 0.78 -6.58 19.57
C LEU A 878 0.18 -5.63 18.54
N SER A 879 0.98 -5.02 17.66
CA SER A 879 0.43 -4.19 16.57
C SER A 879 -0.23 -5.02 15.46
N LEU A 880 -0.04 -6.34 15.44
CA LEU A 880 -0.59 -7.25 14.44
C LEU A 880 -1.49 -8.33 15.07
N PHE A 881 -1.12 -8.85 16.23
CA PHE A 881 -1.85 -9.90 16.93
C PHE A 881 -2.46 -9.38 18.24
N PRO A 882 -3.73 -9.70 18.53
CA PRO A 882 -4.30 -9.42 19.84
C PRO A 882 -3.55 -10.19 20.93
N ALA A 883 -3.45 -9.59 22.12
CA ALA A 883 -2.76 -10.20 23.26
C ALA A 883 -3.30 -11.60 23.62
N SER A 884 -4.58 -11.87 23.37
CA SER A 884 -5.22 -13.18 23.58
C SER A 884 -4.65 -14.30 22.70
N GLN A 885 -4.02 -13.99 21.57
CA GLN A 885 -3.34 -14.96 20.70
C GLN A 885 -1.88 -15.18 21.10
N ILE A 886 -1.35 -14.47 22.10
CA ILE A 886 0.05 -14.57 22.53
C ILE A 886 0.12 -15.12 23.96
N LEU A 887 0.76 -16.26 24.15
CA LEU A 887 1.05 -16.83 25.46
C LEU A 887 2.49 -16.55 25.86
N LEU A 888 2.67 -15.85 26.99
CA LEU A 888 3.97 -15.61 27.61
C LEU A 888 4.26 -16.69 28.65
N ILE A 889 5.45 -17.28 28.56
CA ILE A 889 5.92 -18.34 29.46
C ILE A 889 7.16 -17.84 30.21
N ASP A 890 7.15 -17.93 31.54
CA ASP A 890 8.35 -17.77 32.35
C ASP A 890 9.23 -19.03 32.22
N SER A 891 10.38 -18.88 31.58
CA SER A 891 11.34 -19.95 31.32
C SER A 891 11.89 -20.57 32.60
N SER A 892 11.97 -19.79 33.69
CA SER A 892 12.40 -20.32 34.99
C SER A 892 11.38 -21.29 35.57
N GLN A 893 10.08 -20.99 35.39
CA GLN A 893 9.00 -21.89 35.80
C GLN A 893 8.93 -23.11 34.89
N PHE A 894 9.13 -22.95 33.58
CA PHE A 894 9.23 -24.09 32.68
C PHE A 894 10.38 -25.04 33.03
N GLN A 895 11.53 -24.51 33.46
CA GLN A 895 12.65 -25.33 33.90
C GLN A 895 12.34 -26.09 35.20
N GLN A 896 11.63 -25.46 36.13
CA GLN A 896 11.32 -26.01 37.46
C GLN A 896 10.13 -26.98 37.46
N ALA A 897 9.08 -26.69 36.68
CA ALA A 897 7.82 -27.43 36.65
C ALA A 897 7.25 -27.49 35.22
N PRO A 898 7.93 -28.18 34.28
CA PRO A 898 7.55 -28.21 32.87
C PRO A 898 6.14 -28.76 32.65
N GLU A 899 5.70 -29.74 33.44
CA GLU A 899 4.36 -30.34 33.35
C GLU A 899 3.23 -29.32 33.58
N THR A 900 3.42 -28.37 34.50
CA THR A 900 2.44 -27.32 34.77
C THR A 900 2.35 -26.33 33.62
N VAL A 901 3.49 -25.92 33.07
CA VAL A 901 3.55 -25.04 31.89
C VAL A 901 2.91 -25.73 30.69
N LEU A 902 3.25 -26.99 30.44
CA LEU A 902 2.73 -27.74 29.30
C LEU A 902 1.22 -27.97 29.41
N ARG A 903 0.66 -28.19 30.62
CA ARG A 903 -0.80 -28.20 30.84
C ARG A 903 -1.45 -26.88 30.39
N VAL A 904 -0.89 -25.74 30.80
CA VAL A 904 -1.40 -24.42 30.39
C VAL A 904 -1.31 -24.23 28.88
N VAL A 905 -0.27 -24.73 28.22
CA VAL A 905 -0.17 -24.70 26.76
C VAL A 905 -1.30 -25.52 26.11
N GLN A 906 -1.61 -26.70 26.63
CA GLN A 906 -2.73 -27.51 26.11
C GLN A 906 -4.08 -26.80 26.28
N GLU A 907 -4.29 -26.09 27.39
CA GLU A 907 -5.47 -25.23 27.61
C GLU A 907 -5.51 -24.06 26.63
N PHE A 908 -4.38 -23.36 26.48
CA PHE A 908 -4.23 -22.22 25.60
C PHE A 908 -4.42 -22.60 24.13
N LEU A 909 -4.12 -23.84 23.73
CA LEU A 909 -4.33 -24.37 22.37
C LEU A 909 -5.70 -25.03 22.18
N HIS A 910 -6.50 -25.16 23.25
CA HIS A 910 -7.78 -25.88 23.22
C HIS A 910 -7.65 -27.28 22.61
N LEU A 911 -6.59 -28.02 22.97
CA LEU A 911 -6.35 -29.33 22.37
C LEU A 911 -7.52 -30.28 22.66
N PRO A 912 -7.92 -31.09 21.66
CA PRO A 912 -9.02 -32.04 21.82
C PRO A 912 -8.67 -33.11 22.85
N THR A 913 -7.39 -33.51 22.93
CA THR A 913 -6.90 -34.42 23.96
C THR A 913 -5.73 -33.81 24.72
N ARG A 914 -5.87 -33.80 26.05
CA ARG A 914 -4.82 -33.36 26.97
C ARG A 914 -4.13 -34.58 27.56
N ILE A 915 -2.81 -34.60 27.52
CA ILE A 915 -1.99 -35.61 28.17
C ILE A 915 -1.44 -35.10 29.51
N ASN A 916 -1.21 -36.03 30.44
CA ASN A 916 -0.58 -35.74 31.71
C ASN A 916 0.94 -35.87 31.59
N PHE A 917 1.64 -34.73 31.46
CA PHE A 917 3.09 -34.69 31.30
C PHE A 917 3.89 -35.22 32.50
N THR A 918 3.30 -35.30 33.70
CA THR A 918 3.95 -35.89 34.88
C THR A 918 4.27 -37.37 34.67
N ALA A 919 3.51 -38.07 33.82
CA ALA A 919 3.76 -39.46 33.45
C ALA A 919 4.94 -39.64 32.47
N TYR A 920 5.42 -38.54 31.85
CA TYR A 920 6.46 -38.58 30.83
C TYR A 920 7.77 -37.95 31.27
N LEU A 921 7.73 -36.99 32.20
CA LEU A 921 8.88 -36.18 32.60
C LEU A 921 9.35 -36.53 34.02
N GLU A 922 10.66 -36.51 34.24
CA GLU A 922 11.33 -36.60 35.54
C GLU A 922 12.52 -35.65 35.61
N TYR A 923 12.84 -35.14 36.79
CA TYR A 923 14.03 -34.32 37.01
C TYR A 923 15.27 -35.21 37.12
N ASP A 924 16.29 -34.95 36.31
CA ASP A 924 17.58 -35.65 36.39
C ASP A 924 18.59 -34.77 37.13
N PRO A 925 19.06 -35.17 38.34
CA PRO A 925 20.00 -34.38 39.14
C PRO A 925 21.38 -34.22 38.51
N GLN A 926 21.84 -35.20 37.71
CA GLN A 926 23.14 -35.14 37.06
C GLN A 926 23.13 -34.16 35.88
N LYS A 927 22.03 -34.17 35.12
CA LYS A 927 21.81 -33.21 34.04
C LYS A 927 21.49 -31.82 34.58
N GLY A 928 20.79 -31.73 35.72
CA GLY A 928 20.26 -30.50 36.29
C GLY A 928 19.01 -29.96 35.59
N PHE A 929 18.31 -30.81 34.82
CA PHE A 929 17.14 -30.47 34.03
C PHE A 929 16.16 -31.65 33.97
N HIS A 930 14.90 -31.36 33.61
CA HIS A 930 13.92 -32.40 33.31
C HIS A 930 14.27 -33.17 32.04
N CYS A 931 14.12 -34.48 32.11
CA CYS A 931 14.29 -35.45 31.04
C CYS A 931 13.02 -36.30 30.92
N LEU A 932 12.97 -37.18 29.91
CA LEU A 932 11.93 -38.20 29.86
C LEU A 932 12.09 -39.18 31.01
N ARG A 933 11.03 -39.88 31.41
CA ARG A 933 11.13 -41.00 32.36
C ARG A 933 11.82 -42.21 31.73
N GLU A 934 12.35 -43.08 32.58
CA GLU A 934 12.89 -44.36 32.16
C GLU A 934 11.87 -45.19 31.34
N GLY A 935 12.36 -45.86 30.28
CA GLY A 935 11.52 -46.60 29.34
C GLY A 935 10.81 -45.74 28.28
N ILE A 936 10.70 -44.42 28.50
CA ILE A 936 10.07 -43.49 27.55
C ILE A 936 11.13 -42.88 26.62
N ARG A 937 10.77 -42.73 25.34
CA ARG A 937 11.65 -42.19 24.30
C ARG A 937 10.99 -41.01 23.63
N PHE A 938 11.79 -40.07 23.14
CA PHE A 938 11.26 -39.00 22.29
C PHE A 938 10.72 -39.61 21.00
N PRO A 939 9.55 -39.17 20.53
CA PRO A 939 9.04 -39.56 19.22
C PRO A 939 10.07 -39.26 18.13
N LYS A 940 10.17 -40.14 17.13
CA LYS A 940 11.04 -39.91 15.97
C LYS A 940 10.64 -38.58 15.32
N TRP A 941 11.63 -37.70 15.11
CA TRP A 941 11.40 -36.46 14.38
C TRP A 941 11.60 -36.75 12.89
N SER A 942 10.60 -36.46 12.06
CA SER A 942 10.71 -36.63 10.60
C SER A 942 11.98 -35.97 10.08
N ASN A 943 12.69 -36.69 9.21
CA ASN A 943 13.99 -36.31 8.65
C ASN A 943 15.15 -36.10 9.66
N SER A 944 15.02 -36.63 10.90
CA SER A 944 16.12 -36.60 11.87
C SER A 944 16.87 -37.93 11.96
N HIS A 945 18.19 -37.84 12.10
CA HIS A 945 19.08 -38.94 12.50
C HIS A 945 19.35 -38.94 14.02
N LEU A 946 18.50 -38.27 14.81
CA LEU A 946 18.67 -38.20 16.25
C LEU A 946 18.48 -39.60 16.86
N SER A 947 19.46 -40.07 17.63
CA SER A 947 19.40 -41.39 18.26
C SER A 947 18.15 -41.51 19.15
N PRO A 948 17.26 -42.50 18.92
CA PRO A 948 16.02 -42.67 19.68
C PRO A 948 16.26 -43.14 21.13
N HIS A 949 17.51 -43.34 21.53
CA HIS A 949 17.89 -43.92 22.82
C HIS A 949 18.22 -42.88 23.90
N ARG A 950 18.14 -41.57 23.61
CA ARG A 950 18.48 -40.53 24.61
C ARG A 950 17.24 -40.08 25.39
N ARG A 951 17.31 -40.25 26.71
CA ARG A 951 16.28 -39.81 27.69
C ARG A 951 16.30 -38.28 27.92
N CYS A 952 17.50 -37.70 27.93
CA CYS A 952 17.74 -36.27 28.11
C CYS A 952 18.14 -35.58 26.80
N LEU A 953 17.96 -34.25 26.74
CA LEU A 953 18.48 -33.44 25.63
C LEU A 953 20.02 -33.45 25.60
N GLY A 954 20.58 -33.31 24.40
CA GLY A 954 22.01 -33.38 24.14
C GLY A 954 22.87 -32.36 24.91
N SER A 955 24.18 -32.57 24.91
CA SER A 955 25.18 -31.76 25.62
C SER A 955 25.17 -30.26 25.26
N GLY A 956 24.75 -29.92 24.04
CA GLY A 956 24.56 -28.53 23.60
C GLY A 956 23.40 -27.77 24.26
N LYS A 957 22.56 -28.44 25.06
CA LYS A 957 21.44 -27.86 25.82
C LYS A 957 21.70 -28.04 27.32
N GLY A 958 21.63 -26.94 28.07
CA GLY A 958 21.99 -26.91 29.50
C GLY A 958 23.51 -27.01 29.74
N ARG A 959 24.31 -26.27 28.95
CA ARG A 959 25.78 -26.24 29.13
C ARG A 959 26.14 -25.75 30.54
N GLN A 960 27.14 -26.38 31.15
CA GLN A 960 27.74 -25.87 32.39
C GLN A 960 28.80 -24.82 32.03
N TYR A 961 28.68 -23.64 32.62
CA TYR A 961 29.63 -22.54 32.47
C TYR A 961 29.69 -21.75 33.80
N PRO A 962 30.75 -20.96 34.03
CA PRO A 962 30.89 -20.16 35.25
C PRO A 962 29.64 -19.33 35.53
N ARG A 963 29.28 -19.18 36.81
CA ARG A 963 28.16 -18.32 37.19
C ARG A 963 28.52 -16.87 36.92
N LEU A 964 27.55 -16.11 36.40
CA LEU A 964 27.71 -14.69 36.17
C LEU A 964 27.93 -13.97 37.51
N ASN A 965 28.96 -13.12 37.59
CA ASN A 965 29.14 -12.22 38.72
C ASN A 965 28.05 -11.13 38.69
N ARG A 966 27.08 -11.23 39.60
CA ARG A 966 25.93 -10.30 39.65
C ARG A 966 26.20 -9.02 40.45
N ASN A 967 27.37 -8.88 41.05
CA ASN A 967 27.72 -7.72 41.88
C ASN A 967 28.14 -6.49 41.06
N SER A 968 28.41 -6.65 39.76
CA SER A 968 28.72 -5.54 38.87
C SER A 968 27.53 -4.60 38.70
N GLU A 969 27.75 -3.30 38.94
CA GLU A 969 26.73 -2.26 38.78
C GLU A 969 26.16 -2.24 37.35
N VAL A 970 27.03 -2.37 36.35
CA VAL A 970 26.69 -2.40 34.92
C VAL A 970 25.70 -3.53 34.61
N ILE A 971 25.91 -4.71 35.20
CA ILE A 971 25.02 -5.86 35.02
C ILE A 971 23.67 -5.64 35.73
N ARG A 972 23.67 -5.02 36.91
CA ARG A 972 22.43 -4.73 37.66
C ARG A 972 21.53 -3.73 36.95
N THR A 973 22.12 -2.71 36.32
CA THR A 973 21.38 -1.59 35.71
C THR A 973 20.99 -1.84 34.26
N LEU A 974 21.68 -2.72 33.53
CA LEU A 974 21.54 -2.97 32.08
C LEU A 974 20.09 -2.97 31.54
N TYR A 975 19.17 -3.69 32.20
CA TYR A 975 17.77 -3.82 31.76
C TYR A 975 16.76 -3.16 32.70
N ARG A 976 17.17 -2.31 33.65
CA ARG A 976 16.24 -1.74 34.65
C ARG A 976 15.07 -0.99 33.97
N ALA A 977 15.38 -0.05 33.08
CA ALA A 977 14.36 0.71 32.36
C ALA A 977 13.52 -0.17 31.41
N ALA A 978 14.15 -1.11 30.72
CA ALA A 978 13.46 -2.03 29.81
C ALA A 978 12.50 -2.98 30.55
N ASN A 979 12.90 -3.46 31.73
CA ASN A 979 12.05 -4.28 32.59
C ASN A 979 10.88 -3.48 33.16
N GLN A 980 11.08 -2.20 33.48
CA GLN A 980 9.97 -1.33 33.88
C GLN A 980 8.94 -1.18 32.75
N GLN A 981 9.40 -0.94 31.52
CA GLN A 981 8.52 -0.90 30.34
C GLN A 981 7.76 -2.22 30.14
N LEU A 982 8.41 -3.37 30.40
CA LEU A 982 7.75 -4.67 30.33
C LEU A 982 6.69 -4.84 31.42
N ILE A 983 6.95 -4.38 32.65
CA ILE A 983 5.96 -4.40 33.75
C ILE A 983 4.74 -3.57 33.35
N ASP A 984 4.96 -2.35 32.85
CA ASP A 984 3.87 -1.47 32.44
C ASP A 984 3.06 -2.07 31.27
N LEU A 985 3.75 -2.71 30.32
CA LEU A 985 3.10 -3.45 29.23
C LEU A 985 2.24 -4.62 29.76
N LEU A 986 2.78 -5.44 30.65
CA LEU A 986 2.08 -6.58 31.26
C LEU A 986 0.86 -6.12 32.08
N ARG A 987 0.98 -5.02 32.83
CA ARG A 987 -0.11 -4.44 33.63
C ARG A 987 -1.32 -4.11 32.75
N ASN A 988 -1.06 -3.59 31.56
CA ASN A 988 -2.08 -3.20 30.57
C ASN A 988 -2.67 -4.38 29.78
N GLN A 989 -2.20 -5.62 29.99
CA GLN A 989 -2.68 -6.81 29.27
C GLN A 989 -3.20 -7.88 30.26
N PRO A 990 -4.50 -7.84 30.63
CA PRO A 990 -5.07 -8.76 31.61
C PRO A 990 -4.96 -10.24 31.23
N SER A 991 -5.04 -10.57 29.94
CA SER A 991 -4.91 -11.95 29.44
C SER A 991 -3.54 -12.56 29.76
N TRP A 992 -2.46 -11.78 29.59
CA TRP A 992 -1.10 -12.24 29.87
C TRP A 992 -0.88 -12.49 31.36
N ARG A 993 -1.36 -11.60 32.24
CA ARG A 993 -1.28 -11.78 33.70
C ARG A 993 -2.02 -13.02 34.16
N SER A 994 -3.23 -13.24 33.63
CA SER A 994 -4.02 -14.44 33.94
C SER A 994 -3.26 -15.74 33.62
N TRP A 995 -2.62 -15.83 32.45
CA TRP A 995 -1.85 -17.01 32.06
C TRP A 995 -0.58 -17.20 32.91
N LEU A 996 0.15 -16.13 33.21
CA LEU A 996 1.34 -16.19 34.07
C LEU A 996 0.99 -16.64 35.50
N SER A 997 -0.14 -16.16 36.03
CA SER A 997 -0.64 -16.51 37.36
C SER A 997 -1.07 -17.98 37.43
N LYS A 998 -1.71 -18.52 36.39
CA LYS A 998 -2.05 -19.96 36.32
C LYS A 998 -0.86 -20.92 36.40
N VAL A 999 0.34 -20.47 36.01
CA VAL A 999 1.56 -21.28 36.07
C VAL A 999 2.26 -21.12 37.42
N SER A 1000 2.41 -19.87 37.87
CA SER A 1000 3.35 -19.53 38.94
C SER A 1000 2.70 -19.01 40.24
N GLY A 1001 1.41 -18.71 40.21
CA GLY A 1001 0.69 -17.96 41.24
C GLY A 1001 0.92 -16.44 41.20
N PHE A 1002 1.78 -15.94 40.30
CA PHE A 1002 2.13 -14.52 40.18
C PHE A 1002 1.72 -13.94 38.84
N ASP A 1003 1.30 -12.67 38.84
CA ASP A 1003 0.92 -11.92 37.64
C ASP A 1003 2.12 -11.57 36.72
N TYR A 1004 3.35 -11.73 37.22
CA TYR A 1004 4.60 -11.38 36.53
C TYR A 1004 5.63 -12.51 36.66
N PRO A 1005 6.55 -12.68 35.68
CA PRO A 1005 7.70 -13.57 35.83
C PRO A 1005 8.48 -13.29 37.12
N LYS A 1006 8.92 -14.34 37.83
CA LYS A 1006 9.51 -14.19 39.17
C LYS A 1006 10.77 -13.30 39.19
N TRP A 1007 11.55 -13.34 38.11
CA TRP A 1007 12.77 -12.54 37.95
C TRP A 1007 12.51 -11.03 37.75
N LEU A 1008 11.27 -10.61 37.48
CA LEU A 1008 10.87 -9.19 37.53
C LEU A 1008 10.59 -8.75 38.97
N LEU A 1009 10.02 -9.63 39.80
CA LEU A 1009 9.60 -9.33 41.16
C LEU A 1009 10.79 -9.24 42.13
N SER A 1010 11.81 -10.07 41.94
CA SER A 1010 13.01 -10.09 42.79
C SER A 1010 13.87 -8.80 42.73
N ARG A 1011 13.55 -7.87 41.82
CA ARG A 1011 14.22 -6.56 41.70
C ARG A 1011 13.37 -5.38 42.17
N ALA A 1012 12.07 -5.58 42.40
CA ALA A 1012 11.17 -4.54 42.90
C ALA A 1012 11.07 -4.53 44.43
N ALA A 1013 11.50 -5.59 45.10
CA ALA A 1013 11.48 -5.72 46.56
C ALA A 1013 12.82 -5.33 47.25
N SER A 1014 13.80 -4.84 46.49
CA SER A 1014 15.10 -4.38 47.00
C SER A 1014 15.30 -2.87 46.90
N ASP A 1015 14.26 -2.13 46.49
CA ASP A 1015 14.22 -0.66 46.49
C ASP A 1015 13.18 -0.19 47.52
#